data_AF-A1TWT8-F1
#
_entry.id   AF-A1TWT8-F1
#
_cell.length_a   1.000
_cell.length_b   1.000
_cell.length_c   1.000
_cell.angle_alpha   90.00
_cell.angle_beta   90.00
_cell.angle_gamma   90.00
#
_symmetry.space_group_name_H-M   'P 1'
#
loop_
_entity.id
_entity.type
_entity.pdbx_description
1 polymer ?
#
loop_
_entity_poly.entity_id
_entity_poly.type
_entity_poly.pdbx_seq_one_letter_code
_entity_poly.pdbx_strand_id
1 'polypeptide(L)'
;MQQRFAHIPVRTVVLLLFLAVLVLPSVVKAQNACRDGQIMLDHNTGSIPDLGECLWYLEDPEQSLTIDEVRAAGEDRLTRHQGGVLNFGYTGSAYWTRFDLSTRRLSSRSDWILELALPLVDDVRLYLVRDGQLVEQRQTGYLDSWDERDLAVPNPTFRLRLSPDTVTTVFLRITNTNTFRLPITLWHPDNYIEKVSIDEAVRGLLLGAILAILAYNLFVAVSVRERSNIYYVLYLVCAAVFIGTEQVHGIQLLDSRPALLNKEYLPFQIILTWFFGLLMARSLLETRQRSPDLDHVLRLCLTSVVTTFGLSFFMPYSVAMEWIVVGSILLSIILIVVSYLSWRYYNPAARSYFFAWTLALIGFGIYALTVMGYLPLNTFTSYSPQFGLTAQIILFSFALADRIKQVQGEALAWNQRALANLRRYQSLFDNAIEGVFQMSPERRFVTANPAMAELLGYSSSRELLARNPDVLETCIADERLRRLVVEQLEARGTVKGIEARYLTRQGEERWATISLHTVYDAEGLPMHLEGTCIDATESHQRLQIEREREQERLEKELARNSAQAKSQFLANMSHEIRTPLAAIIGYGETLLDPDLNETEKRSSAETVVRSGRHLLELVNDILDHSKIDANKLDVDVVPVNLPELLDEIRAFFAPRAREKGLDFSIICDYPLPEKIRTDPTRYRQIIINLCGNALKFTENGSISLIIRCDRGAEKLYARVVDTGIGMKPEQLDRLFDPFAQGSTAISRQYGGTGLGLSISRRLAELLGGDIRVSSTYGEGSEFEVCISTGELAQVHFLRDASEFSQRRRAIAMVMAPRLSGRILCAEDNDVNRRLVSLLVGRTGAELVHVSNGAEALERATREHFDLILMDIQMPVMNGRDATLALREAGVNTPVVALTANVMAEDIAEYRLAGCNDHLAKPIDKQRFYEVLARYLALSAETAVGSGHRYSGKVLVAEDNDDNRGLVERMLRRTGAEPLLVTNGEEAVRRALSETVKLVLMDRHMPGMDGVAATRLLRQAGFRRPIIAFTAGDQAENEALLEAGCDGVLNKPIDHAHLQALLDRYLPVEQWVGEAVDDDISPLVNRFLDGLAERKRRMEAALAQGQLQQLQSESHQIKGTAGAMGYPLMTEQAGILERCVRSSPGERGMIRQELTTLNAMIDRALEGHQRSSKTTKEQANER
;
A
#
# COMPACT_ATOMS: atom_id res chain seq x y z
N MET A 1 0.85 -13.88 -12.62
CA MET A 1 -0.37 -14.35 -13.34
C MET A 1 -1.67 -14.32 -12.49
N GLN A 2 -1.63 -13.94 -11.20
CA GLN A 2 -2.81 -13.89 -10.32
C GLN A 2 -3.63 -12.57 -10.37
N GLN A 3 -3.13 -11.50 -10.98
CA GLN A 3 -3.81 -10.19 -10.96
C GLN A 3 -4.83 -9.97 -12.09
N ARG A 4 -4.96 -10.86 -13.08
CA ARG A 4 -5.89 -10.64 -14.21
C ARG A 4 -7.32 -11.18 -14.00
N PHE A 5 -7.58 -11.94 -12.93
CA PHE A 5 -8.92 -12.51 -12.66
C PHE A 5 -9.71 -11.81 -11.54
N ALA A 6 -9.14 -10.81 -10.87
CA ALA A 6 -9.78 -10.13 -9.74
C ALA A 6 -10.82 -9.06 -10.15
N HIS A 7 -10.94 -8.73 -11.43
CA HIS A 7 -11.90 -7.75 -11.96
C HIS A 7 -12.82 -8.36 -13.03
N ILE A 8 -13.51 -9.44 -12.69
CA ILE A 8 -14.78 -9.73 -13.34
C ILE A 8 -15.85 -9.15 -12.41
N PRO A 9 -16.40 -7.95 -12.68
CA PRO A 9 -17.44 -7.40 -11.82
C PRO A 9 -18.58 -8.42 -11.74
N VAL A 10 -19.23 -8.51 -10.57
CA VAL A 10 -20.40 -9.37 -10.36
C VAL A 10 -21.44 -9.15 -11.46
N ARG A 11 -21.49 -7.93 -12.04
CA ARG A 11 -22.24 -7.61 -13.26
C ARG A 11 -21.89 -8.48 -14.47
N THR A 12 -20.63 -8.82 -14.76
CA THR A 12 -20.26 -9.66 -15.91
C THR A 12 -20.61 -11.12 -15.71
N VAL A 13 -20.53 -11.65 -14.47
CA VAL A 13 -20.98 -13.02 -14.18
C VAL A 13 -22.49 -13.10 -14.23
N VAL A 14 -23.20 -12.10 -13.69
CA VAL A 14 -24.65 -11.97 -13.82
C VAL A 14 -25.04 -11.74 -15.28
N LEU A 15 -24.29 -10.97 -16.06
CA LEU A 15 -24.53 -10.73 -17.49
C LEU A 15 -24.20 -11.98 -18.33
N LEU A 16 -23.21 -12.80 -17.95
CA LEU A 16 -22.91 -14.09 -18.59
C LEU A 16 -23.97 -15.15 -18.24
N LEU A 17 -24.49 -15.16 -17.02
CA LEU A 17 -25.67 -15.95 -16.63
C LEU A 17 -26.93 -15.46 -17.34
N PHE A 18 -27.11 -14.14 -17.48
CA PHE A 18 -28.21 -13.55 -18.25
C PHE A 18 -28.07 -13.83 -19.75
N LEU A 19 -26.84 -13.80 -20.30
CA LEU A 19 -26.55 -14.16 -21.70
C LEU A 19 -26.78 -15.66 -21.93
N ALA A 20 -26.41 -16.52 -20.97
CA ALA A 20 -26.70 -17.95 -21.03
C ALA A 20 -28.22 -18.24 -20.97
N VAL A 21 -28.98 -17.40 -20.26
CA VAL A 21 -30.46 -17.42 -20.24
C VAL A 21 -31.06 -16.81 -21.53
N LEU A 22 -30.32 -15.95 -22.24
CA LEU A 22 -30.73 -15.32 -23.51
C LEU A 22 -30.38 -16.15 -24.76
N VAL A 23 -29.44 -17.09 -24.67
CA VAL A 23 -29.21 -18.12 -25.71
C VAL A 23 -30.20 -19.27 -25.49
N LEU A 24 -31.49 -18.94 -25.60
CA LEU A 24 -32.56 -19.93 -25.73
C LEU A 24 -32.45 -20.55 -27.12
N PRO A 25 -32.32 -21.88 -27.27
CA PRO A 25 -32.92 -22.52 -28.43
C PRO A 25 -34.42 -22.22 -28.35
N SER A 26 -34.92 -21.63 -29.41
CA SER A 26 -36.32 -21.34 -29.66
C SER A 26 -37.23 -22.43 -29.10
N VAL A 27 -38.24 -22.01 -28.34
CA VAL A 27 -39.45 -22.79 -28.06
C VAL A 27 -39.92 -23.39 -29.38
N VAL A 28 -39.65 -24.68 -29.59
CA VAL A 28 -40.42 -25.46 -30.55
C VAL A 28 -41.81 -25.48 -29.93
N LYS A 29 -42.71 -24.65 -30.49
CA LYS A 29 -44.14 -24.76 -30.23
C LYS A 29 -44.49 -26.23 -30.42
N ALA A 30 -44.80 -26.93 -29.32
CA ALA A 30 -45.43 -28.22 -29.40
C ALA A 30 -46.64 -28.06 -30.33
N GLN A 31 -46.62 -28.73 -31.47
CA GLN A 31 -47.82 -28.86 -32.28
C GLN A 31 -48.87 -29.51 -31.37
N ASN A 32 -50.06 -28.93 -31.28
CA ASN A 32 -51.20 -29.53 -30.56
C ASN A 32 -51.44 -30.94 -31.10
N ALA A 33 -50.82 -31.94 -30.46
CA ALA A 33 -50.95 -33.36 -30.78
C ALA A 33 -52.29 -33.91 -30.26
N CYS A 34 -52.94 -33.16 -29.34
CA CYS A 34 -54.28 -33.39 -28.86
C CYS A 34 -55.32 -32.77 -29.81
N ARG A 35 -56.13 -33.59 -30.47
CA ARG A 35 -57.37 -33.15 -31.13
C ARG A 35 -58.51 -34.07 -30.70
N ASP A 36 -59.59 -33.49 -30.18
CA ASP A 36 -60.78 -34.21 -29.70
C ASP A 36 -60.48 -35.31 -28.65
N GLY A 37 -59.47 -35.10 -27.80
CA GLY A 37 -59.09 -36.05 -26.74
C GLY A 37 -58.29 -37.28 -27.23
N GLN A 38 -58.03 -37.38 -28.53
CA GLN A 38 -57.19 -38.44 -29.10
C GLN A 38 -55.83 -37.89 -29.52
N ILE A 39 -54.79 -38.69 -29.28
CA ILE A 39 -53.43 -38.42 -29.72
C ILE A 39 -53.25 -39.04 -31.10
N MET A 40 -53.03 -38.21 -32.12
CA MET A 40 -52.84 -38.69 -33.49
C MET A 40 -51.35 -38.91 -33.79
N LEU A 41 -50.99 -40.16 -34.13
CA LEU A 41 -49.64 -40.53 -34.54
C LEU A 41 -49.53 -40.51 -36.07
N ASP A 42 -48.51 -39.81 -36.59
CA ASP A 42 -48.20 -39.74 -38.02
C ASP A 42 -46.74 -40.13 -38.28
N HIS A 43 -46.39 -40.40 -39.54
CA HIS A 43 -45.03 -40.80 -39.95
C HIS A 43 -43.95 -39.74 -39.68
N ASN A 44 -44.34 -38.46 -39.52
CA ASN A 44 -43.43 -37.36 -39.22
C ASN A 44 -43.37 -37.01 -37.71
N THR A 45 -44.12 -37.71 -36.87
CA THR A 45 -44.14 -37.44 -35.43
C THR A 45 -42.93 -38.09 -34.76
N GLY A 46 -41.92 -37.28 -34.42
CA GLY A 46 -40.69 -37.80 -33.78
C GLY A 46 -40.82 -38.07 -32.27
N SER A 47 -41.58 -37.24 -31.57
CA SER A 47 -41.86 -37.36 -30.13
C SER A 47 -43.06 -36.49 -29.78
N ILE A 48 -43.83 -36.89 -28.77
CA ILE A 48 -44.91 -36.08 -28.20
C ILE A 48 -44.54 -35.77 -26.75
N PRO A 49 -43.82 -34.65 -26.51
CA PRO A 49 -43.53 -34.17 -25.17
C PRO A 49 -44.81 -33.62 -24.53
N ASP A 50 -45.06 -34.02 -23.28
CA ASP A 50 -46.19 -33.60 -22.45
C ASP A 50 -47.59 -34.05 -22.94
N LEU A 51 -47.96 -35.28 -22.55
CA LEU A 51 -49.31 -35.82 -22.78
C LEU A 51 -50.38 -35.25 -21.83
N GLY A 52 -50.03 -34.31 -20.94
CA GLY A 52 -50.90 -33.81 -19.87
C GLY A 52 -52.25 -33.27 -20.36
N GLU A 53 -52.30 -32.55 -21.48
CA GLU A 53 -53.54 -31.96 -22.04
C GLU A 53 -54.55 -32.99 -22.59
N CYS A 54 -54.08 -34.21 -22.90
CA CYS A 54 -54.89 -35.33 -23.35
C CYS A 54 -55.08 -36.41 -22.28
N LEU A 55 -54.62 -36.18 -21.05
CA LEU A 55 -54.65 -37.19 -20.01
C LEU A 55 -55.90 -37.04 -19.15
N TRP A 56 -56.58 -38.16 -18.94
CA TRP A 56 -57.58 -38.30 -17.91
C TRP A 56 -56.98 -39.04 -16.72
N TYR A 57 -57.34 -38.65 -15.51
CA TYR A 57 -56.88 -39.30 -14.30
C TYR A 57 -58.00 -39.55 -13.29
N LEU A 58 -57.82 -40.56 -12.46
CA LEU A 58 -58.67 -40.93 -11.33
C LEU A 58 -57.78 -41.30 -10.15
N GLU A 59 -58.06 -40.70 -9.00
CA GLU A 59 -57.41 -41.04 -7.74
C GLU A 59 -58.15 -42.22 -7.07
N ASP A 60 -57.38 -43.20 -6.62
CA ASP A 60 -57.81 -44.41 -5.89
C ASP A 60 -57.14 -44.44 -4.50
N PRO A 61 -57.74 -43.78 -3.48
CA PRO A 61 -57.15 -43.66 -2.15
C PRO A 61 -57.00 -45.00 -1.42
N GLU A 62 -57.89 -45.96 -1.68
CA GLU A 62 -57.90 -47.29 -1.04
C GLU A 62 -57.05 -48.32 -1.79
N GLN A 63 -56.52 -47.96 -2.97
CA GLN A 63 -55.75 -48.82 -3.87
C GLN A 63 -56.46 -50.14 -4.26
N SER A 64 -57.79 -50.16 -4.22
CA SER A 64 -58.60 -51.37 -4.40
C SER A 64 -59.22 -51.50 -5.79
N LEU A 65 -59.21 -50.45 -6.61
CA LEU A 65 -59.88 -50.46 -7.91
C LEU A 65 -59.18 -51.38 -8.90
N THR A 66 -59.98 -52.18 -9.62
CA THR A 66 -59.51 -53.05 -10.72
C THR A 66 -59.71 -52.40 -12.08
N ILE A 67 -58.98 -52.86 -13.10
CA ILE A 67 -59.11 -52.34 -14.47
C ILE A 67 -60.54 -52.46 -15.01
N ASP A 68 -61.27 -53.53 -14.68
CA ASP A 68 -62.64 -53.73 -15.17
C ASP A 68 -63.63 -52.75 -14.53
N GLU A 69 -63.43 -52.38 -13.26
CA GLU A 69 -64.22 -51.35 -12.58
C GLU A 69 -63.93 -49.95 -13.12
N VAL A 70 -62.66 -49.64 -13.37
CA VAL A 70 -62.26 -48.35 -13.98
C VAL A 70 -62.81 -48.23 -15.41
N ARG A 71 -62.84 -49.34 -16.17
CA ARG A 71 -63.44 -49.38 -17.51
C ARG A 71 -64.97 -49.25 -17.49
N ALA A 72 -65.64 -49.88 -16.53
CA ALA A 72 -67.08 -49.82 -16.37
C ALA A 72 -67.59 -48.46 -15.87
N ALA A 73 -66.76 -47.71 -15.15
CA ALA A 73 -67.09 -46.39 -14.58
C ALA A 73 -67.33 -45.29 -15.62
N GLY A 74 -66.98 -45.49 -16.89
CA GLY A 74 -67.21 -44.53 -17.97
C GLY A 74 -66.40 -43.22 -17.84
N GLU A 75 -66.63 -42.27 -18.76
CA GLU A 75 -65.94 -40.97 -18.78
C GLU A 75 -66.32 -40.05 -17.61
N ASP A 76 -67.43 -40.33 -16.91
CA ASP A 76 -67.99 -39.48 -15.86
C ASP A 76 -67.19 -39.48 -14.54
N ARG A 77 -66.36 -40.51 -14.29
CA ARG A 77 -65.50 -40.59 -13.09
C ARG A 77 -64.06 -40.11 -13.33
N LEU A 78 -63.67 -39.90 -14.58
CA LEU A 78 -62.31 -39.55 -14.97
C LEU A 78 -62.18 -38.03 -15.11
N THR A 79 -61.28 -37.43 -14.32
CA THR A 79 -61.02 -35.99 -14.40
C THR A 79 -60.04 -35.71 -15.54
N ARG A 80 -60.40 -34.83 -16.46
CA ARG A 80 -59.48 -34.38 -17.51
C ARG A 80 -58.48 -33.36 -16.96
N HIS A 81 -57.20 -33.59 -17.19
CA HIS A 81 -56.15 -32.65 -16.77
C HIS A 81 -56.10 -31.43 -17.70
N GLN A 82 -56.00 -30.23 -17.12
CA GLN A 82 -55.97 -28.95 -17.84
C GLN A 82 -54.53 -28.42 -17.95
N GLY A 83 -53.69 -29.15 -18.69
CA GLY A 83 -52.36 -28.71 -19.13
C GLY A 83 -51.24 -28.76 -18.08
N GLY A 84 -50.03 -29.06 -18.55
CA GLY A 84 -48.82 -29.23 -17.74
C GLY A 84 -48.61 -30.64 -17.19
N VAL A 85 -47.62 -30.79 -16.33
CA VAL A 85 -47.28 -32.07 -15.68
C VAL A 85 -48.16 -32.26 -14.45
N LEU A 86 -48.85 -33.40 -14.36
CA LEU A 86 -49.60 -33.80 -13.17
C LEU A 86 -48.66 -33.91 -11.96
N ASN A 87 -48.89 -33.08 -10.94
CA ASN A 87 -48.14 -33.12 -9.70
C ASN A 87 -49.10 -33.18 -8.50
N PHE A 88 -48.98 -34.24 -7.71
CA PHE A 88 -49.79 -34.46 -6.51
C PHE A 88 -48.95 -34.42 -5.22
N GLY A 89 -47.67 -34.04 -5.30
CA GLY A 89 -46.78 -34.01 -4.14
C GLY A 89 -46.56 -35.41 -3.57
N TYR A 90 -46.45 -35.55 -2.25
CA TYR A 90 -46.40 -36.87 -1.61
C TYR A 90 -47.82 -37.39 -1.38
N THR A 91 -48.12 -38.58 -1.88
CA THR A 91 -49.45 -39.19 -1.82
C THR A 91 -49.34 -40.70 -1.59
N GLY A 92 -50.29 -41.26 -0.84
CA GLY A 92 -50.42 -42.71 -0.65
C GLY A 92 -51.42 -43.35 -1.60
N SER A 93 -52.13 -42.57 -2.42
CA SER A 93 -53.17 -43.04 -3.33
C SER A 93 -52.57 -43.73 -4.57
N ALA A 94 -53.29 -44.68 -5.15
CA ALA A 94 -53.01 -45.14 -6.50
C ALA A 94 -53.64 -44.18 -7.50
N TYR A 95 -52.93 -43.86 -8.59
CA TYR A 95 -53.49 -43.01 -9.66
C TYR A 95 -53.67 -43.82 -10.92
N TRP A 96 -54.90 -43.80 -11.43
CA TRP A 96 -55.25 -44.33 -12.74
C TRP A 96 -55.18 -43.21 -13.76
N THR A 97 -54.51 -43.44 -14.88
CA THR A 97 -54.53 -42.51 -16.02
C THR A 97 -54.98 -43.20 -17.29
N ARG A 98 -55.69 -42.46 -18.14
CA ARG A 98 -56.22 -42.91 -19.43
C ARG A 98 -55.83 -41.91 -20.51
N PHE A 99 -55.45 -42.41 -21.68
CA PHE A 99 -55.37 -41.64 -22.92
C PHE A 99 -55.58 -42.54 -24.15
N ASP A 100 -56.07 -41.95 -25.24
CA ASP A 100 -56.43 -42.67 -26.47
C ASP A 100 -55.42 -42.38 -27.60
N LEU A 101 -54.82 -43.43 -28.16
CA LEU A 101 -53.86 -43.36 -29.26
C LEU A 101 -54.53 -43.73 -30.60
N SER A 102 -54.52 -42.81 -31.56
CA SER A 102 -55.07 -43.02 -32.90
C SER A 102 -53.95 -43.24 -33.93
N THR A 103 -53.98 -44.39 -34.61
CA THR A 103 -52.97 -44.81 -35.60
C THR A 103 -53.48 -44.78 -37.05
N ARG A 104 -54.58 -44.06 -37.31
CA ARG A 104 -55.25 -43.98 -38.63
C ARG A 104 -54.40 -43.43 -39.78
N ARG A 105 -53.25 -42.83 -39.48
CA ARG A 105 -52.30 -42.28 -40.48
C ARG A 105 -51.01 -43.08 -40.63
N LEU A 106 -50.86 -44.17 -39.87
CA LEU A 106 -49.68 -45.03 -39.96
C LEU A 106 -49.88 -46.09 -41.06
N SER A 107 -48.94 -46.13 -42.01
CA SER A 107 -48.95 -47.04 -43.16
C SER A 107 -48.40 -48.44 -42.85
N SER A 108 -47.75 -48.63 -41.70
CA SER A 108 -47.21 -49.91 -41.25
C SER A 108 -47.24 -50.05 -39.73
N ARG A 109 -47.06 -51.28 -39.23
CA ARG A 109 -46.91 -51.55 -37.79
C ARG A 109 -45.70 -50.78 -37.26
N SER A 110 -45.91 -49.94 -36.27
CA SER A 110 -44.85 -49.13 -35.66
C SER A 110 -44.75 -49.39 -34.17
N ASP A 111 -43.51 -49.47 -33.69
CA ASP A 111 -43.21 -49.58 -32.27
C ASP A 111 -42.97 -48.17 -31.72
N TRP A 112 -43.58 -47.88 -30.58
CA TRP A 112 -43.43 -46.61 -29.88
C TRP A 112 -43.00 -46.86 -28.44
N ILE A 113 -42.22 -45.95 -27.85
CA ILE A 113 -41.75 -46.06 -26.47
C ILE A 113 -42.51 -45.07 -25.62
N LEU A 114 -43.24 -45.58 -24.64
CA LEU A 114 -43.88 -44.78 -23.60
C LEU A 114 -42.92 -44.67 -22.42
N GLU A 115 -42.41 -43.46 -22.16
CA GLU A 115 -41.52 -43.16 -21.04
C GLU A 115 -42.27 -42.45 -19.92
N LEU A 116 -42.11 -42.94 -18.69
CA LEU A 116 -42.47 -42.22 -17.47
C LEU A 116 -41.16 -41.74 -16.83
N ALA A 117 -40.92 -40.43 -16.78
CA ALA A 117 -39.67 -39.89 -16.20
C ALA A 117 -39.72 -39.84 -14.65
N LEU A 118 -39.95 -41.01 -14.05
CA LEU A 118 -40.10 -41.29 -12.62
C LEU A 118 -39.21 -42.48 -12.22
N PRO A 119 -37.89 -42.28 -12.02
CA PRO A 119 -36.96 -43.39 -11.74
C PRO A 119 -37.21 -44.11 -10.41
N LEU A 120 -37.85 -43.44 -9.44
CA LEU A 120 -38.13 -43.98 -8.10
C LEU A 120 -39.57 -44.47 -7.89
N VAL A 121 -40.36 -44.64 -8.95
CA VAL A 121 -41.77 -45.07 -8.85
C VAL A 121 -41.89 -46.47 -8.27
N ASP A 122 -42.86 -46.72 -7.39
CA ASP A 122 -42.96 -48.01 -6.71
C ASP A 122 -43.46 -49.11 -7.66
N ASP A 123 -44.59 -48.87 -8.32
CA ASP A 123 -45.22 -49.81 -9.26
C ASP A 123 -45.96 -49.03 -10.36
N VAL A 124 -45.82 -49.50 -11.60
CA VAL A 124 -46.54 -49.01 -12.78
C VAL A 124 -47.08 -50.20 -13.55
N ARG A 125 -48.40 -50.23 -13.74
CA ARG A 125 -49.07 -51.25 -14.55
C ARG A 125 -49.69 -50.63 -15.78
N LEU A 126 -49.29 -51.13 -16.95
CA LEU A 126 -49.83 -50.78 -18.24
C LEU A 126 -50.92 -51.78 -18.65
N TYR A 127 -52.06 -51.26 -19.09
CA TYR A 127 -53.14 -52.03 -19.70
C TYR A 127 -53.46 -51.43 -21.08
N LEU A 128 -53.39 -52.24 -22.13
CA LEU A 128 -53.74 -51.85 -23.50
C LEU A 128 -55.08 -52.46 -23.89
N VAL A 129 -56.04 -51.61 -24.23
CA VAL A 129 -57.39 -52.00 -24.63
C VAL A 129 -57.61 -51.62 -26.09
N ARG A 130 -58.03 -52.59 -26.92
CA ARG A 130 -58.43 -52.37 -28.32
C ARG A 130 -59.80 -52.98 -28.54
N ASP A 131 -60.68 -52.27 -29.24
CA ASP A 131 -62.06 -52.70 -29.54
C ASP A 131 -62.83 -53.20 -28.31
N GLY A 132 -62.56 -52.62 -27.13
CA GLY A 132 -63.20 -53.00 -25.87
C GLY A 132 -62.69 -54.31 -25.24
N GLN A 133 -61.59 -54.90 -25.72
CA GLN A 133 -60.93 -56.06 -25.09
C GLN A 133 -59.52 -55.70 -24.60
N LEU A 134 -59.12 -56.27 -23.45
CA LEU A 134 -57.77 -56.14 -22.92
C LEU A 134 -56.82 -56.99 -23.77
N VAL A 135 -55.91 -56.34 -24.48
CA VAL A 135 -54.98 -56.96 -25.43
C VAL A 135 -53.65 -57.31 -24.76
N GLU A 136 -53.19 -56.46 -23.84
CA GLU A 136 -51.88 -56.61 -23.22
C GLU A 136 -51.86 -55.98 -21.82
N GLN A 137 -51.18 -56.65 -20.88
CA GLN A 137 -50.91 -56.15 -19.55
C GLN A 137 -49.42 -56.31 -19.24
N ARG A 138 -48.78 -55.24 -18.78
CA ARG A 138 -47.37 -55.23 -18.37
C ARG A 138 -47.19 -54.49 -17.06
N GLN A 139 -46.17 -54.87 -16.30
CA GLN A 139 -45.84 -54.27 -15.00
C GLN A 139 -44.35 -53.92 -14.98
N THR A 140 -44.02 -52.79 -14.39
CA THR A 140 -42.64 -52.34 -14.15
C THR A 140 -42.63 -51.39 -12.96
N GLY A 141 -41.56 -51.37 -12.18
CA GLY A 141 -41.43 -50.51 -11.02
C GLY A 141 -40.02 -50.49 -10.46
N TYR A 142 -39.84 -49.77 -9.36
CA TYR A 142 -38.53 -49.63 -8.72
C TYR A 142 -38.01 -50.96 -8.18
N LEU A 143 -38.84 -51.93 -7.82
CA LEU A 143 -38.39 -53.19 -7.21
C LEU A 143 -37.96 -54.27 -8.22
N ASP A 144 -38.43 -54.22 -9.46
CA ASP A 144 -38.26 -55.30 -10.45
C ASP A 144 -36.81 -55.45 -10.96
N SER A 145 -36.42 -56.66 -11.38
CA SER A 145 -35.08 -56.90 -11.94
C SER A 145 -34.87 -56.12 -13.24
N TRP A 146 -33.63 -55.68 -13.50
CA TRP A 146 -33.28 -54.99 -14.75
C TRP A 146 -33.57 -55.86 -15.98
N ASP A 147 -33.40 -57.18 -15.86
CA ASP A 147 -33.63 -58.16 -16.94
C ASP A 147 -35.12 -58.36 -17.29
N GLU A 148 -36.02 -58.00 -16.37
CA GLU A 148 -37.48 -58.14 -16.56
C GLU A 148 -38.10 -56.90 -17.24
N ARG A 149 -37.30 -55.83 -17.43
CA ARG A 149 -37.75 -54.59 -18.08
C ARG A 149 -37.64 -54.67 -19.60
N ASP A 150 -38.57 -54.02 -20.30
CA ASP A 150 -38.55 -53.90 -21.78
C ASP A 150 -37.27 -53.24 -22.30
N LEU A 151 -36.73 -52.28 -21.54
CA LEU A 151 -35.47 -51.59 -21.79
C LEU A 151 -34.73 -51.44 -20.46
N ALA A 152 -33.43 -51.74 -20.45
CA ALA A 152 -32.55 -51.61 -19.29
C ALA A 152 -32.17 -50.14 -19.05
N VAL A 153 -33.16 -49.30 -18.79
CA VAL A 153 -33.01 -47.87 -18.49
C VAL A 153 -33.60 -47.54 -17.11
N PRO A 154 -33.11 -46.48 -16.44
CA PRO A 154 -33.56 -46.16 -15.08
C PRO A 154 -35.03 -45.75 -15.00
N ASN A 155 -35.50 -45.01 -16.00
CA ASN A 155 -36.90 -44.60 -16.11
C ASN A 155 -37.79 -45.79 -16.53
N PRO A 156 -38.97 -45.96 -15.92
CA PRO A 156 -39.96 -46.92 -16.38
C PRO A 156 -40.36 -46.64 -17.84
N THR A 157 -40.23 -47.65 -18.69
CA THR A 157 -40.57 -47.56 -20.11
C THR A 157 -41.37 -48.76 -20.57
N PHE A 158 -42.26 -48.54 -21.53
CA PHE A 158 -43.03 -49.60 -22.17
C PHE A 158 -42.94 -49.50 -23.69
N ARG A 159 -42.64 -50.62 -24.36
CA ARG A 159 -42.63 -50.69 -25.83
C ARG A 159 -44.03 -51.01 -26.37
N LEU A 160 -44.75 -50.00 -26.85
CA LEU A 160 -46.10 -50.14 -27.41
C LEU A 160 -46.05 -50.65 -28.85
N ARG A 161 -46.57 -51.86 -29.10
CA ARG A 161 -46.66 -52.44 -30.46
C ARG A 161 -48.00 -52.08 -31.10
N LEU A 162 -48.08 -50.95 -31.81
CA LEU A 162 -49.34 -50.43 -32.34
C LEU A 162 -49.65 -51.00 -33.73
N SER A 163 -50.93 -51.32 -33.99
CA SER A 163 -51.40 -51.83 -35.28
C SER A 163 -52.00 -50.69 -36.12
N PRO A 164 -51.76 -50.62 -37.43
CA PRO A 164 -52.23 -49.50 -38.27
C PRO A 164 -53.76 -49.44 -38.31
N ASP A 165 -54.31 -48.23 -38.46
CA ASP A 165 -55.74 -47.93 -38.56
C ASP A 165 -56.62 -48.33 -37.36
N THR A 166 -56.02 -48.43 -36.17
CA THR A 166 -56.73 -48.74 -34.92
C THR A 166 -56.67 -47.60 -33.91
N VAL A 167 -57.67 -47.53 -33.03
CA VAL A 167 -57.64 -46.69 -31.82
C VAL A 167 -57.34 -47.61 -30.63
N THR A 168 -56.24 -47.35 -29.93
CA THR A 168 -55.84 -48.10 -28.74
C THR A 168 -55.98 -47.21 -27.52
N THR A 169 -56.76 -47.64 -26.53
CA THR A 169 -56.87 -46.95 -25.24
C THR A 169 -55.80 -47.50 -24.30
N VAL A 170 -55.03 -46.60 -23.69
CA VAL A 170 -53.98 -46.92 -22.73
C VAL A 170 -54.46 -46.56 -21.33
N PHE A 171 -54.44 -47.52 -20.41
CA PHE A 171 -54.61 -47.27 -18.98
C PHE A 171 -53.29 -47.53 -18.25
N LEU A 172 -52.92 -46.62 -17.35
CA LEU A 172 -51.80 -46.79 -16.44
C LEU A 172 -52.33 -46.75 -15.00
N ARG A 173 -51.91 -47.71 -14.17
CA ARG A 173 -52.06 -47.64 -12.72
C ARG A 173 -50.69 -47.37 -12.12
N ILE A 174 -50.55 -46.28 -11.36
CA ILE A 174 -49.28 -45.83 -10.82
C ILE A 174 -49.40 -45.67 -9.32
N THR A 175 -48.49 -46.28 -8.57
CA THR A 175 -48.33 -46.07 -7.13
C THR A 175 -46.93 -45.57 -6.85
N ASN A 176 -46.82 -44.50 -6.04
CA ASN A 176 -45.54 -43.93 -5.67
C ASN A 176 -45.63 -43.32 -4.27
N THR A 177 -44.75 -43.75 -3.38
CA THR A 177 -44.57 -43.19 -2.03
C THR A 177 -43.65 -41.96 -2.00
N ASN A 178 -42.91 -41.70 -3.08
CA ASN A 178 -42.14 -40.49 -3.29
C ASN A 178 -42.99 -39.36 -3.90
N THR A 179 -42.38 -38.21 -4.17
CA THR A 179 -43.05 -37.09 -4.87
C THR A 179 -43.63 -37.58 -6.20
N PHE A 180 -44.95 -37.54 -6.30
CA PHE A 180 -45.71 -37.95 -7.47
C PHE A 180 -45.79 -36.79 -8.46
N ARG A 181 -44.95 -36.86 -9.50
CA ARG A 181 -45.04 -36.05 -10.72
C ARG A 181 -45.14 -36.99 -11.91
N LEU A 182 -46.07 -36.80 -12.85
CA LEU A 182 -46.27 -37.75 -13.93
C LEU A 182 -45.99 -37.13 -15.31
N PRO A 183 -44.71 -36.90 -15.65
CA PRO A 183 -44.32 -36.56 -17.01
C PRO A 183 -44.35 -37.83 -17.88
N ILE A 184 -45.38 -37.94 -18.73
CA ILE A 184 -45.52 -39.02 -19.69
C ILE A 184 -45.13 -38.49 -21.07
N THR A 185 -44.18 -39.16 -21.71
CA THR A 185 -43.72 -38.80 -23.06
C THR A 185 -43.78 -40.01 -23.96
N LEU A 186 -44.25 -39.80 -25.19
CA LEU A 186 -44.27 -40.83 -26.22
C LEU A 186 -43.17 -40.55 -27.24
N TRP A 187 -42.31 -41.53 -27.46
CA TRP A 187 -41.13 -41.40 -28.31
C TRP A 187 -41.13 -42.39 -29.48
N HIS A 188 -40.68 -41.91 -30.64
CA HIS A 188 -40.23 -42.80 -31.69
C HIS A 188 -38.91 -43.47 -31.26
N PRO A 189 -38.68 -44.77 -31.55
CA PRO A 189 -37.49 -45.50 -31.10
C PRO A 189 -36.16 -44.80 -31.44
N ASP A 190 -36.01 -44.28 -32.65
CA ASP A 190 -34.77 -43.61 -33.09
C ASP A 190 -34.46 -42.35 -32.26
N ASN A 191 -35.47 -41.52 -31.99
CA ASN A 191 -35.29 -40.30 -31.18
C ASN A 191 -35.08 -40.63 -29.70
N TYR A 192 -35.68 -41.72 -29.21
CA TYR A 192 -35.46 -42.18 -27.85
C TYR A 192 -34.00 -42.60 -27.62
N ILE A 193 -33.41 -43.33 -28.58
CA ILE A 193 -32.00 -43.74 -28.52
C ILE A 193 -31.08 -42.52 -28.51
N GLU A 194 -31.34 -41.52 -29.36
CA GLU A 194 -30.57 -40.28 -29.39
C GLU A 194 -30.65 -39.53 -28.04
N LYS A 195 -31.87 -39.37 -27.51
CA LYS A 195 -32.12 -38.73 -26.21
C LYS A 195 -31.40 -39.45 -25.07
N VAL A 196 -31.54 -40.77 -24.98
CA VAL A 196 -30.89 -41.58 -23.94
C VAL A 196 -29.37 -41.48 -24.05
N SER A 197 -28.82 -41.53 -25.27
CA SER A 197 -27.36 -41.42 -25.48
C SER A 197 -26.81 -40.07 -24.98
N ILE A 198 -27.53 -38.98 -25.22
CA ILE A 198 -27.14 -37.64 -24.73
C ILE A 198 -27.28 -37.56 -23.21
N ASP A 199 -28.40 -38.02 -22.64
CA ASP A 199 -28.63 -38.00 -21.20
C ASP A 199 -27.60 -38.84 -20.44
N GLU A 200 -27.28 -40.05 -20.93
CA GLU A 200 -26.26 -40.92 -20.33
C GLU A 200 -24.86 -40.32 -20.44
N ALA A 201 -24.50 -39.71 -21.57
CA ALA A 201 -23.22 -39.04 -21.73
C ALA A 201 -23.06 -37.85 -20.76
N VAL A 202 -24.10 -37.01 -20.62
CA VAL A 202 -24.08 -35.87 -19.71
C VAL A 202 -24.01 -36.32 -18.25
N ARG A 203 -24.86 -37.28 -17.84
CA ARG A 203 -24.85 -37.82 -16.47
C ARG A 203 -23.55 -38.55 -16.15
N GLY A 204 -23.02 -39.31 -17.09
CA GLY A 204 -21.73 -40.00 -16.97
C GLY A 204 -20.58 -39.01 -16.78
N LEU A 205 -20.54 -37.92 -17.54
CA LEU A 205 -19.56 -36.85 -17.37
C LEU A 205 -19.66 -36.20 -15.98
N LEU A 206 -20.87 -35.86 -15.54
CA LEU A 206 -21.11 -35.23 -14.24
C LEU A 206 -20.71 -36.16 -13.07
N LEU A 207 -21.14 -37.42 -13.11
CA LEU A 207 -20.79 -38.41 -12.09
C LEU A 207 -19.27 -38.68 -12.08
N GLY A 208 -18.65 -38.80 -13.26
CA GLY A 208 -17.21 -38.94 -13.40
C GLY A 208 -16.43 -37.76 -12.83
N ALA A 209 -16.91 -36.53 -13.04
CA ALA A 209 -16.31 -35.33 -12.46
C ALA A 209 -16.42 -35.33 -10.91
N ILE A 210 -17.57 -35.73 -10.36
CA ILE A 210 -17.75 -35.86 -8.90
C ILE A 210 -16.78 -36.90 -8.33
N LEU A 211 -16.64 -38.07 -8.97
CA LEU A 211 -15.71 -39.12 -8.53
C LEU A 211 -14.24 -38.67 -8.64
N ALA A 212 -13.86 -37.95 -9.70
CA ALA A 212 -12.51 -37.41 -9.85
C ALA A 212 -12.19 -36.38 -8.75
N ILE A 213 -13.14 -35.49 -8.45
CA ILE A 213 -13.00 -34.51 -7.37
C ILE A 213 -12.97 -35.20 -5.99
N LEU A 214 -13.75 -36.27 -5.80
CA LEU A 214 -13.71 -37.09 -4.59
C LEU A 214 -12.33 -37.71 -4.38
N ALA A 215 -11.76 -38.34 -5.41
CA ALA A 215 -10.44 -38.95 -5.35
C ALA A 215 -9.34 -37.92 -5.05
N TYR A 216 -9.41 -36.76 -5.69
CA TYR A 216 -8.51 -35.64 -5.42
C TYR A 216 -8.62 -35.16 -3.96
N ASN A 217 -9.83 -34.92 -3.46
CA ASN A 217 -10.02 -34.44 -2.10
C ASN A 217 -9.69 -35.50 -1.04
N LEU A 218 -9.87 -36.79 -1.34
CA LEU A 218 -9.42 -37.88 -0.49
C LEU A 218 -7.89 -37.89 -0.39
N PHE A 219 -7.18 -37.74 -1.52
CA PHE A 219 -5.73 -37.62 -1.52
C PHE A 219 -5.25 -36.42 -0.70
N VAL A 220 -5.90 -35.26 -0.86
CA VAL A 220 -5.60 -34.05 -0.07
C VAL A 220 -5.88 -34.25 1.42
N ALA A 221 -6.97 -34.95 1.79
CA ALA A 221 -7.30 -35.26 3.17
C ALA A 221 -6.24 -36.18 3.82
N VAL A 222 -5.80 -37.23 3.11
CA VAL A 222 -4.75 -38.16 3.59
C VAL A 222 -3.39 -37.45 3.71
N SER A 223 -3.07 -36.57 2.76
CA SER A 223 -1.78 -35.88 2.70
C SER A 223 -1.67 -34.78 3.75
N VAL A 224 -2.70 -33.93 3.89
CA VAL A 224 -2.66 -32.75 4.77
C VAL A 224 -3.11 -33.09 6.19
N ARG A 225 -3.94 -34.13 6.38
CA ARG A 225 -4.46 -34.58 7.68
C ARG A 225 -5.19 -33.50 8.50
N GLU A 226 -5.75 -32.51 7.81
CA GLU A 226 -6.57 -31.47 8.43
C GLU A 226 -8.03 -31.94 8.55
N ARG A 227 -8.71 -31.58 9.65
CA ARG A 227 -10.02 -32.14 10.02
C ARG A 227 -11.14 -31.72 9.06
N SER A 228 -11.12 -30.48 8.57
CA SER A 228 -12.11 -29.99 7.60
C SER A 228 -12.05 -30.75 6.28
N ASN A 229 -10.85 -31.16 5.81
CA ASN A 229 -10.70 -32.00 4.62
C ASN A 229 -11.38 -33.36 4.79
N ILE A 230 -11.22 -33.99 5.96
CA ILE A 230 -11.81 -35.30 6.26
C ILE A 230 -13.35 -35.18 6.28
N TYR A 231 -13.89 -34.17 6.95
CA TYR A 231 -15.34 -33.95 6.97
C TYR A 231 -15.90 -33.62 5.58
N TYR A 232 -15.13 -32.90 4.75
CA TYR A 232 -15.53 -32.62 3.38
C TYR A 232 -15.59 -33.89 2.51
N VAL A 233 -14.60 -34.78 2.64
CA VAL A 233 -14.63 -36.07 1.94
C VAL A 233 -15.83 -36.90 2.39
N LEU A 234 -16.10 -36.98 3.70
CA LEU A 234 -17.26 -37.70 4.23
C LEU A 234 -18.59 -37.09 3.73
N TYR A 235 -18.69 -35.77 3.69
CA TYR A 235 -19.81 -35.06 3.08
C TYR A 235 -19.98 -35.44 1.61
N LEU A 236 -18.90 -35.44 0.83
CA LEU A 236 -18.94 -35.69 -0.61
C LEU A 236 -19.25 -37.16 -0.94
N VAL A 237 -18.79 -38.10 -0.11
CA VAL A 237 -19.21 -39.52 -0.18
C VAL A 237 -20.72 -39.64 0.07
N CYS A 238 -21.24 -39.03 1.14
CA CYS A 238 -22.67 -39.09 1.45
C CYS A 238 -23.53 -38.44 0.35
N ALA A 239 -23.09 -37.30 -0.19
CA ALA A 239 -23.74 -36.63 -1.29
C ALA A 239 -23.71 -37.48 -2.58
N ALA A 240 -22.58 -38.13 -2.90
CA ALA A 240 -22.48 -39.01 -4.06
C ALA A 240 -23.39 -40.24 -3.94
N VAL A 241 -23.47 -40.85 -2.75
CA VAL A 241 -24.40 -41.94 -2.45
C VAL A 241 -25.86 -41.49 -2.61
N PHE A 242 -26.21 -40.30 -2.12
CA PHE A 242 -27.53 -39.72 -2.29
C PHE A 242 -27.89 -39.51 -3.77
N ILE A 243 -27.00 -38.90 -4.55
CA ILE A 243 -27.23 -38.67 -5.99
C ILE A 243 -27.39 -40.00 -6.74
N GLY A 244 -26.55 -40.98 -6.44
CA GLY A 244 -26.65 -42.32 -7.03
C GLY A 244 -27.98 -43.01 -6.70
N THR A 245 -28.46 -42.85 -5.46
CA THR A 245 -29.74 -43.41 -4.99
C THR A 245 -30.93 -42.71 -5.63
N GLU A 246 -30.92 -41.38 -5.70
CA GLU A 246 -32.04 -40.57 -6.23
C GLU A 246 -32.21 -40.76 -7.74
N GLN A 247 -31.11 -40.81 -8.49
CA GLN A 247 -31.17 -40.90 -9.95
C GLN A 247 -31.27 -42.33 -10.46
N VAL A 248 -30.85 -43.32 -9.66
CA VAL A 248 -30.79 -44.74 -10.05
C VAL A 248 -29.89 -45.00 -11.28
N HIS A 249 -29.15 -43.99 -11.74
CA HIS A 249 -28.25 -44.08 -12.89
C HIS A 249 -26.92 -44.70 -12.47
N GLY A 250 -26.37 -45.57 -13.32
CA GLY A 250 -25.16 -46.35 -13.01
C GLY A 250 -25.40 -47.58 -12.13
N ILE A 251 -26.55 -47.67 -11.43
CA ILE A 251 -26.96 -48.88 -10.69
C ILE A 251 -27.30 -50.03 -11.64
N GLN A 252 -27.69 -49.73 -12.89
CA GLN A 252 -27.92 -50.73 -13.95
C GLN A 252 -26.65 -51.51 -14.34
N LEU A 253 -25.45 -51.02 -13.98
CA LEU A 253 -24.19 -51.74 -14.19
C LEU A 253 -23.95 -52.83 -13.14
N LEU A 254 -24.78 -52.88 -12.09
CA LEU A 254 -24.69 -53.85 -11.02
C LEU A 254 -25.79 -54.90 -11.19
N ASP A 255 -25.44 -56.18 -11.06
CA ASP A 255 -26.38 -57.30 -11.17
C ASP A 255 -27.53 -57.22 -10.15
N SER A 256 -27.27 -56.60 -8.98
CA SER A 256 -28.29 -56.36 -7.95
C SER A 256 -28.05 -55.02 -7.27
N ARG A 257 -29.14 -54.39 -6.79
CA ARG A 257 -29.04 -53.09 -6.11
C ARG A 257 -28.47 -53.27 -4.70
N PRO A 258 -27.36 -52.61 -4.36
CA PRO A 258 -26.83 -52.64 -2.99
C PRO A 258 -27.83 -52.06 -1.99
N ALA A 259 -27.92 -52.65 -0.80
CA ALA A 259 -28.85 -52.19 0.24
C ALA A 259 -28.69 -50.70 0.58
N LEU A 260 -27.46 -50.18 0.52
CA LEU A 260 -27.14 -48.78 0.79
C LEU A 260 -27.73 -47.81 -0.25
N LEU A 261 -28.05 -48.27 -1.45
CA LEU A 261 -28.66 -47.48 -2.54
C LEU A 261 -30.18 -47.74 -2.66
N ASN A 262 -30.81 -48.31 -1.64
CA ASN A 262 -32.25 -48.45 -1.60
C ASN A 262 -32.91 -47.10 -1.22
N LYS A 263 -33.99 -46.75 -1.91
CA LYS A 263 -34.75 -45.51 -1.69
C LYS A 263 -35.24 -45.33 -0.25
N GLU A 264 -35.48 -46.41 0.50
CA GLU A 264 -35.88 -46.34 1.92
C GLU A 264 -34.86 -45.61 2.79
N TYR A 265 -33.58 -45.61 2.38
CA TYR A 265 -32.51 -44.95 3.11
C TYR A 265 -32.28 -43.49 2.71
N LEU A 266 -33.00 -42.94 1.72
CA LEU A 266 -32.87 -41.55 1.29
C LEU A 266 -32.96 -40.52 2.44
N PRO A 267 -33.93 -40.61 3.39
CA PRO A 267 -33.98 -39.75 4.56
C PRO A 267 -32.65 -39.72 5.34
N PHE A 268 -32.09 -40.91 5.60
CA PHE A 268 -30.86 -41.06 6.38
C PHE A 268 -29.63 -40.55 5.62
N GLN A 269 -29.56 -40.76 4.31
CA GLN A 269 -28.48 -40.26 3.46
C GLN A 269 -28.43 -38.72 3.45
N ILE A 270 -29.60 -38.06 3.35
CA ILE A 270 -29.69 -36.59 3.37
C ILE A 270 -29.26 -36.04 4.74
N ILE A 271 -29.77 -36.64 5.84
CA ILE A 271 -29.40 -36.24 7.20
C ILE A 271 -27.89 -36.42 7.44
N LEU A 272 -27.31 -37.52 7.00
CA LEU A 272 -25.87 -37.78 7.15
C LEU A 272 -25.03 -36.79 6.34
N THR A 273 -25.49 -36.42 5.15
CA THR A 273 -24.88 -35.36 4.33
C THR A 273 -24.87 -34.02 5.10
N TRP A 274 -26.00 -33.65 5.71
CA TRP A 274 -26.08 -32.43 6.54
C TRP A 274 -25.21 -32.50 7.79
N PHE A 275 -25.13 -33.65 8.45
CA PHE A 275 -24.29 -33.85 9.62
C PHE A 275 -22.81 -33.55 9.32
N PHE A 276 -22.26 -34.14 8.26
CA PHE A 276 -20.88 -33.87 7.85
C PHE A 276 -20.71 -32.47 7.27
N GLY A 277 -21.71 -31.93 6.57
CA GLY A 277 -21.72 -30.54 6.10
C GLY A 277 -21.61 -29.52 7.24
N LEU A 278 -22.33 -29.72 8.34
CA LEU A 278 -22.27 -28.86 9.53
C LEU A 278 -20.95 -29.02 10.30
N LEU A 279 -20.43 -30.24 10.44
CA LEU A 279 -19.11 -30.48 11.03
C LEU A 279 -17.99 -29.82 10.21
N MET A 280 -18.08 -29.93 8.88
CA MET A 280 -17.19 -29.24 7.96
C MET A 280 -17.30 -27.73 8.13
N ALA A 281 -18.51 -27.16 8.12
CA ALA A 281 -18.73 -25.72 8.32
C ALA A 281 -18.06 -25.21 9.59
N ARG A 282 -18.28 -25.93 10.71
CA ARG A 282 -17.73 -25.61 12.02
C ARG A 282 -16.20 -25.64 12.05
N SER A 283 -15.59 -26.64 11.39
CA SER A 283 -14.14 -26.80 11.32
C SER A 283 -13.48 -25.80 10.37
N LEU A 284 -14.05 -25.60 9.18
CA LEU A 284 -13.52 -24.74 8.12
C LEU A 284 -13.62 -23.25 8.48
N LEU A 285 -14.73 -22.85 9.08
CA LEU A 285 -14.96 -21.46 9.50
C LEU A 285 -14.32 -21.11 10.85
N GLU A 286 -13.73 -22.10 11.55
CA GLU A 286 -13.11 -21.95 12.88
C GLU A 286 -14.03 -21.31 13.94
N THR A 287 -15.34 -21.53 13.85
CA THR A 287 -16.32 -20.87 14.73
C THR A 287 -16.03 -21.08 16.21
N ARG A 288 -15.52 -22.25 16.58
CA ARG A 288 -15.14 -22.56 17.97
C ARG A 288 -14.09 -21.60 18.55
N GLN A 289 -13.15 -21.14 17.73
CA GLN A 289 -12.03 -20.29 18.17
C GLN A 289 -12.31 -18.80 17.95
N ARG A 290 -12.99 -18.47 16.84
CA ARG A 290 -13.16 -17.07 16.41
C ARG A 290 -14.52 -16.47 16.77
N SER A 291 -15.58 -17.27 16.91
CA SER A 291 -16.95 -16.78 17.08
C SER A 291 -17.84 -17.76 17.87
N PRO A 292 -17.77 -17.75 19.21
CA PRO A 292 -18.48 -18.72 20.05
C PRO A 292 -20.01 -18.68 19.86
N ASP A 293 -20.60 -17.52 19.55
CA ASP A 293 -22.03 -17.39 19.28
C ASP A 293 -22.45 -18.15 18.00
N LEU A 294 -21.67 -18.02 16.93
CA LEU A 294 -21.90 -18.77 15.70
C LEU A 294 -21.64 -20.28 15.90
N ASP A 295 -20.68 -20.65 16.74
CA ASP A 295 -20.47 -22.05 17.12
C ASP A 295 -21.68 -22.62 17.88
N HIS A 296 -22.36 -21.80 18.69
CA HIS A 296 -23.57 -22.21 19.40
C HIS A 296 -24.72 -22.50 18.43
N VAL A 297 -24.93 -21.63 17.43
CA VAL A 297 -25.92 -21.85 16.36
C VAL A 297 -25.63 -23.13 15.59
N LEU A 298 -24.38 -23.37 15.20
CA LEU A 298 -24.00 -24.58 14.47
C LEU A 298 -24.16 -25.86 15.33
N ARG A 299 -23.88 -25.79 16.63
CA ARG A 299 -24.13 -26.92 17.56
C ARG A 299 -25.62 -27.20 17.70
N LEU A 300 -26.46 -26.18 17.81
CA LEU A 300 -27.91 -26.34 17.86
C LEU A 300 -28.43 -27.02 16.58
N CYS A 301 -27.93 -26.60 15.42
CA CYS A 301 -28.23 -27.24 14.15
C CYS A 301 -27.77 -28.71 14.14
N LEU A 302 -26.55 -28.99 14.61
CA LEU A 302 -26.02 -30.36 14.69
C LEU A 302 -26.86 -31.25 15.62
N THR A 303 -27.27 -30.74 16.78
CA THR A 303 -28.16 -31.46 17.70
C THR A 303 -29.54 -31.70 17.08
N SER A 304 -30.06 -30.73 16.32
CA SER A 304 -31.32 -30.88 15.58
C SER A 304 -31.22 -31.98 14.52
N VAL A 305 -30.11 -32.03 13.77
CA VAL A 305 -29.84 -33.08 12.76
C VAL A 305 -29.74 -34.46 13.42
N VAL A 306 -29.00 -34.60 14.53
CA VAL A 306 -28.89 -35.88 15.26
C VAL A 306 -30.23 -36.32 15.85
N THR A 307 -31.02 -35.37 16.38
CA THR A 307 -32.36 -35.65 16.90
C THR A 307 -33.29 -36.10 15.76
N THR A 308 -33.24 -35.42 14.62
CA THR A 308 -34.00 -35.77 13.42
C THR A 308 -33.61 -37.15 12.89
N PHE A 309 -32.32 -37.51 12.93
CA PHE A 309 -31.85 -38.86 12.58
C PHE A 309 -32.51 -39.93 13.46
N GLY A 310 -32.54 -39.73 14.78
CA GLY A 310 -33.17 -40.67 15.71
C GLY A 310 -34.68 -40.76 15.53
N LEU A 311 -35.35 -39.62 15.33
CA LEU A 311 -36.81 -39.58 15.11
C LEU A 311 -37.23 -40.21 13.78
N SER A 312 -36.36 -40.16 12.75
CA SER A 312 -36.67 -40.72 11.43
C SER A 312 -36.90 -42.24 11.44
N PHE A 313 -36.37 -42.96 12.44
CA PHE A 313 -36.67 -44.40 12.61
C PHE A 313 -38.12 -44.69 13.03
N PHE A 314 -38.79 -43.71 13.63
CA PHE A 314 -40.15 -43.85 14.18
C PHE A 314 -41.21 -43.15 13.32
N MET A 315 -40.81 -42.42 12.29
CA MET A 315 -41.71 -41.68 11.40
C MET A 315 -42.02 -42.48 10.13
N PRO A 316 -43.25 -42.39 9.60
CA PRO A 316 -43.54 -42.87 8.24
C PRO A 316 -42.63 -42.20 7.21
N TYR A 317 -42.24 -42.93 6.16
CA TYR A 317 -41.32 -42.47 5.12
C TYR A 317 -41.70 -41.11 4.52
N SER A 318 -42.97 -40.91 4.18
CA SER A 318 -43.49 -39.66 3.61
C SER A 318 -43.30 -38.47 4.54
N VAL A 319 -43.66 -38.63 5.82
CA VAL A 319 -43.52 -37.59 6.86
C VAL A 319 -42.06 -37.26 7.10
N ALA A 320 -41.19 -38.28 7.16
CA ALA A 320 -39.75 -38.08 7.34
C ALA A 320 -39.15 -37.28 6.17
N MET A 321 -39.50 -37.62 4.93
CA MET A 321 -39.02 -36.91 3.73
C MET A 321 -39.47 -35.44 3.69
N GLU A 322 -40.73 -35.15 3.95
CA GLU A 322 -41.23 -33.76 4.01
C GLU A 322 -40.48 -32.92 5.06
N TRP A 323 -40.34 -33.48 6.27
CA TRP A 323 -39.62 -32.84 7.37
C TRP A 323 -38.16 -32.52 7.02
N ILE A 324 -37.46 -33.47 6.40
CA ILE A 324 -36.04 -33.34 6.03
C ILE A 324 -35.85 -32.33 4.91
N VAL A 325 -36.74 -32.28 3.93
CA VAL A 325 -36.67 -31.29 2.82
C VAL A 325 -36.84 -29.88 3.36
N VAL A 326 -37.84 -29.64 4.21
CA VAL A 326 -38.05 -28.33 4.86
C VAL A 326 -36.84 -27.97 5.74
N GLY A 327 -36.36 -28.93 6.53
CA GLY A 327 -35.16 -28.77 7.36
C GLY A 327 -33.91 -28.42 6.54
N SER A 328 -33.74 -29.01 5.36
CA SER A 328 -32.61 -28.78 4.46
C SER A 328 -32.59 -27.34 3.90
N ILE A 329 -33.76 -26.80 3.55
CA ILE A 329 -33.88 -25.40 3.12
C ILE A 329 -33.49 -24.45 4.26
N LEU A 330 -34.02 -24.71 5.47
CA LEU A 330 -33.71 -23.90 6.64
C LEU A 330 -32.21 -23.95 6.99
N LEU A 331 -31.61 -25.14 7.02
CA LEU A 331 -30.18 -25.32 7.27
C LEU A 331 -29.31 -24.64 6.22
N SER A 332 -29.72 -24.67 4.94
CA SER A 332 -29.02 -23.96 3.86
C SER A 332 -28.99 -22.46 4.11
N ILE A 333 -30.13 -21.86 4.49
CA ILE A 333 -30.22 -20.42 4.80
C ILE A 333 -29.36 -20.08 6.02
N ILE A 334 -29.43 -20.89 7.09
CA ILE A 334 -28.60 -20.70 8.28
C ILE A 334 -27.11 -20.74 7.91
N LEU A 335 -26.67 -21.71 7.09
CA LEU A 335 -25.28 -21.78 6.65
C LEU A 335 -24.88 -20.56 5.84
N ILE A 336 -25.72 -20.05 4.93
CA ILE A 336 -25.44 -18.82 4.18
C ILE A 336 -25.23 -17.64 5.15
N VAL A 337 -26.09 -17.48 6.15
CA VAL A 337 -25.98 -16.42 7.16
C VAL A 337 -24.72 -16.57 8.01
N VAL A 338 -24.44 -17.76 8.53
CA VAL A 338 -23.23 -18.04 9.33
C VAL A 338 -21.97 -17.77 8.51
N SER A 339 -21.97 -18.13 7.23
CA SER A 339 -20.84 -17.93 6.31
C SER A 339 -20.64 -16.45 6.00
N TYR A 340 -21.71 -15.71 5.76
CA TYR A 340 -21.66 -14.26 5.53
C TYR A 340 -21.12 -13.52 6.75
N LEU A 341 -21.62 -13.84 7.95
CA LEU A 341 -21.11 -13.26 9.20
C LEU A 341 -19.64 -13.63 9.41
N SER A 342 -19.27 -14.90 9.22
CA SER A 342 -17.87 -15.34 9.35
C SER A 342 -16.93 -14.65 8.35
N TRP A 343 -17.41 -14.39 7.12
CA TRP A 343 -16.68 -13.65 6.10
C TRP A 343 -16.48 -12.18 6.50
N ARG A 344 -17.53 -11.51 7.00
CA ARG A 344 -17.46 -10.11 7.43
C ARG A 344 -16.44 -9.90 8.55
N TYR A 345 -16.33 -10.84 9.47
CA TYR A 345 -15.52 -10.64 10.66
C TYR A 345 -14.04 -11.02 10.46
N TYR A 346 -13.67 -12.21 9.95
CA TYR A 346 -12.23 -12.60 9.98
C TYR A 346 -11.72 -13.68 9.02
N ASN A 347 -12.56 -14.43 8.28
CA ASN A 347 -12.09 -15.63 7.56
C ASN A 347 -12.19 -15.51 6.02
N PRO A 348 -11.06 -15.46 5.28
CA PRO A 348 -11.07 -15.43 3.81
C PRO A 348 -11.75 -16.66 3.18
N ALA A 349 -11.59 -17.84 3.80
CA ALA A 349 -12.18 -19.08 3.31
C ALA A 349 -13.72 -19.06 3.37
N ALA A 350 -14.31 -18.22 4.23
CA ALA A 350 -15.76 -18.07 4.36
C ALA A 350 -16.42 -17.46 3.11
N ARG A 351 -15.67 -16.69 2.30
CA ARG A 351 -16.19 -16.09 1.06
C ARG A 351 -16.59 -17.16 0.04
N SER A 352 -15.66 -18.05 -0.29
CA SER A 352 -15.91 -19.13 -1.24
C SER A 352 -17.01 -20.05 -0.72
N TYR A 353 -17.03 -20.30 0.59
CA TYR A 353 -18.05 -21.11 1.26
C TYR A 353 -19.46 -20.48 1.20
N PHE A 354 -19.58 -19.16 1.36
CA PHE A 354 -20.85 -18.42 1.20
C PHE A 354 -21.41 -18.54 -0.23
N PHE A 355 -20.56 -18.31 -1.25
CA PHE A 355 -20.99 -18.42 -2.64
C PHE A 355 -21.38 -19.86 -3.02
N ALA A 356 -20.68 -20.86 -2.45
CA ALA A 356 -20.97 -22.27 -2.65
C ALA A 356 -22.41 -22.62 -2.21
N TRP A 357 -22.79 -22.25 -0.97
CA TRP A 357 -24.14 -22.51 -0.48
C TRP A 357 -25.23 -21.68 -1.18
N THR A 358 -24.90 -20.47 -1.59
CA THR A 358 -25.84 -19.61 -2.34
C THR A 358 -26.17 -20.22 -3.71
N LEU A 359 -25.16 -20.67 -4.46
CA LEU A 359 -25.36 -21.31 -5.77
C LEU A 359 -26.09 -22.65 -5.65
N ALA A 360 -25.78 -23.43 -4.62
CA ALA A 360 -26.53 -24.65 -4.31
C ALA A 360 -28.01 -24.34 -4.04
N LEU A 361 -28.30 -23.37 -3.16
CA LEU A 361 -29.67 -22.99 -2.83
C LEU A 361 -30.45 -22.48 -4.05
N ILE A 362 -29.81 -21.72 -4.94
CA ILE A 362 -30.42 -21.28 -6.21
C ILE A 362 -30.76 -22.49 -7.09
N GLY A 363 -29.83 -23.42 -7.26
CA GLY A 363 -30.06 -24.64 -8.05
C GLY A 363 -31.21 -25.48 -7.52
N PHE A 364 -31.21 -25.78 -6.22
CA PHE A 364 -32.31 -26.51 -5.57
C PHE A 364 -33.62 -25.70 -5.55
N GLY A 365 -33.55 -24.37 -5.44
CA GLY A 365 -34.71 -23.48 -5.47
C GLY A 365 -35.40 -23.45 -6.84
N ILE A 366 -34.63 -23.37 -7.94
CA ILE A 366 -35.17 -23.46 -9.31
C ILE A 366 -35.87 -24.82 -9.51
N TYR A 367 -35.24 -25.90 -9.05
CA TYR A 367 -35.84 -27.23 -9.12
C TYR A 367 -37.11 -27.34 -8.27
N ALA A 368 -37.10 -26.82 -7.04
CA ALA A 368 -38.27 -26.83 -6.17
C ALA A 368 -39.45 -26.05 -6.78
N LEU A 369 -39.19 -24.88 -7.37
CA LEU A 369 -40.22 -24.10 -8.09
C LEU A 369 -40.75 -24.82 -9.33
N THR A 370 -39.90 -25.61 -9.99
CA THR A 370 -40.30 -26.47 -11.11
C THR A 370 -41.18 -27.62 -10.64
N VAL A 371 -40.80 -28.26 -9.53
CA VAL A 371 -41.61 -29.32 -8.91
C VAL A 371 -42.94 -28.74 -8.45
N MET A 372 -43.00 -27.56 -7.83
CA MET A 372 -44.25 -26.90 -7.42
C MET A 372 -45.14 -26.43 -8.58
N GLY A 373 -44.69 -26.54 -9.84
CA GLY A 373 -45.47 -26.16 -11.02
C GLY A 373 -45.41 -24.66 -11.37
N TYR A 374 -44.59 -23.86 -10.69
CA TYR A 374 -44.38 -22.45 -11.02
C TYR A 374 -43.44 -22.25 -12.23
N LEU A 375 -42.58 -23.22 -12.51
CA LEU A 375 -41.66 -23.21 -13.65
C LEU A 375 -41.88 -24.45 -14.54
N PRO A 376 -41.71 -24.35 -15.87
CA PRO A 376 -41.84 -25.49 -16.76
C PRO A 376 -40.70 -26.50 -16.56
N LEU A 377 -41.03 -27.79 -16.63
CA LEU A 377 -40.05 -28.87 -16.58
C LEU A 377 -39.37 -28.99 -17.95
N ASN A 378 -38.12 -28.56 -18.03
CA ASN A 378 -37.27 -28.68 -19.21
C ASN A 378 -35.88 -29.19 -18.82
N THR A 379 -35.02 -29.45 -19.80
CA THR A 379 -33.67 -29.97 -19.57
C THR A 379 -32.88 -29.11 -18.59
N PHE A 380 -32.97 -27.79 -18.67
CA PHE A 380 -32.26 -26.86 -17.77
C PHE A 380 -32.80 -26.88 -16.33
N THR A 381 -34.13 -26.80 -16.15
CA THR A 381 -34.73 -26.82 -14.82
C THR A 381 -34.56 -28.18 -14.15
N SER A 382 -34.56 -29.27 -14.93
CA SER A 382 -34.29 -30.63 -14.43
C SER A 382 -32.85 -30.84 -13.95
N TYR A 383 -31.86 -30.23 -14.63
CA TYR A 383 -30.44 -30.33 -14.26
C TYR A 383 -29.96 -29.22 -13.31
N SER A 384 -30.84 -28.28 -12.93
CA SER A 384 -30.49 -27.14 -12.08
C SER A 384 -29.88 -27.50 -10.71
N PRO A 385 -30.30 -28.56 -9.98
CA PRO A 385 -29.64 -28.96 -8.74
C PRO A 385 -28.20 -29.43 -8.96
N GLN A 386 -27.93 -30.11 -10.08
CA GLN A 386 -26.62 -30.68 -10.39
C GLN A 386 -25.62 -29.58 -10.73
N PHE A 387 -26.05 -28.54 -11.46
CA PHE A 387 -25.23 -27.36 -11.69
C PHE A 387 -24.91 -26.61 -10.38
N GLY A 388 -25.93 -26.41 -9.53
CA GLY A 388 -25.73 -25.80 -8.21
C GLY A 388 -24.75 -26.58 -7.33
N LEU A 389 -24.89 -27.91 -7.29
CA LEU A 389 -24.01 -28.79 -6.52
C LEU A 389 -22.59 -28.85 -7.09
N THR A 390 -22.44 -28.92 -8.41
CA THR A 390 -21.11 -28.93 -9.06
C THR A 390 -20.35 -27.64 -8.76
N ALA A 391 -21.03 -26.49 -8.88
CA ALA A 391 -20.46 -25.20 -8.50
C ALA A 391 -20.08 -25.15 -7.02
N GLN A 392 -20.94 -25.70 -6.14
CA GLN A 392 -20.67 -25.80 -4.71
C GLN A 392 -19.41 -26.64 -4.42
N ILE A 393 -19.27 -27.81 -5.03
CA ILE A 393 -18.13 -28.71 -4.86
C ILE A 393 -16.82 -28.03 -5.29
N ILE A 394 -16.83 -27.34 -6.44
CA ILE A 394 -15.66 -26.61 -6.94
C ILE A 394 -15.27 -25.50 -5.95
N LEU A 395 -16.26 -24.71 -5.48
CA LEU A 395 -16.01 -23.61 -4.55
C LEU A 395 -15.56 -24.09 -3.16
N PHE A 396 -16.03 -25.24 -2.69
CA PHE A 396 -15.50 -25.86 -1.47
C PHE A 396 -14.05 -26.29 -1.64
N SER A 397 -13.68 -26.86 -2.79
CA SER A 397 -12.29 -27.20 -3.08
C SER A 397 -11.36 -25.97 -3.03
N PHE A 398 -11.84 -24.80 -3.50
CA PHE A 398 -11.11 -23.54 -3.36
C PHE A 398 -11.04 -23.05 -1.90
N ALA A 399 -12.15 -23.09 -1.17
CA ALA A 399 -12.17 -22.69 0.25
C ALA A 399 -11.18 -23.53 1.09
N LEU A 400 -11.08 -24.82 0.76
CA LEU A 400 -10.15 -25.75 1.39
C LEU A 400 -8.69 -25.45 1.02
N ALA A 401 -8.41 -25.13 -0.25
CA ALA A 401 -7.08 -24.76 -0.70
C ALA A 401 -6.57 -23.47 0.01
N ASP A 402 -7.43 -22.47 0.15
CA ASP A 402 -7.12 -21.25 0.90
C ASP A 402 -6.82 -21.57 2.37
N ARG A 403 -7.60 -22.48 2.97
CA ARG A 403 -7.37 -22.95 4.34
C ARG A 403 -6.01 -23.63 4.51
N ILE A 404 -5.65 -24.54 3.59
CA ILE A 404 -4.35 -25.23 3.61
C ILE A 404 -3.22 -24.21 3.52
N LYS A 405 -3.35 -23.22 2.63
CA LYS A 405 -2.36 -22.15 2.46
C LYS A 405 -2.19 -21.32 3.73
N GLN A 406 -3.28 -21.01 4.42
CA GLN A 406 -3.24 -20.27 5.68
C GLN A 406 -2.53 -21.06 6.78
N VAL A 407 -2.89 -22.33 6.97
CA VAL A 407 -2.27 -23.20 7.99
C VAL A 407 -0.78 -23.38 7.73
N GLN A 408 -0.37 -23.55 6.47
CA GLN A 408 1.05 -23.63 6.09
C GLN A 408 1.80 -22.33 6.35
N GLY A 409 1.16 -21.17 6.09
CA GLY A 409 1.73 -19.86 6.40
C GLY A 409 1.96 -19.64 7.89
N GLU A 410 0.99 -20.03 8.74
CA GLU A 410 1.11 -19.96 10.19
C GLU A 410 2.23 -20.88 10.70
N ALA A 411 2.30 -22.12 10.23
CA ALA A 411 3.35 -23.07 10.60
C ALA A 411 4.76 -22.57 10.22
N LEU A 412 4.91 -21.97 9.03
CA LEU A 412 6.17 -21.39 8.59
C LEU A 412 6.59 -20.21 9.48
N ALA A 413 5.66 -19.32 9.81
CA ALA A 413 5.93 -18.18 10.69
C ALA A 413 6.35 -18.63 12.10
N TRP A 414 5.70 -19.67 12.65
CA TRP A 414 6.09 -20.26 13.93
C TRP A 414 7.51 -20.84 13.90
N ASN A 415 7.86 -21.57 12.83
CA ASN A 415 9.20 -22.15 12.68
C ASN A 415 10.27 -21.05 12.55
N GLN A 416 9.99 -19.99 11.79
CA GLN A 416 10.87 -18.83 11.68
C GLN A 416 11.08 -18.13 13.03
N ARG A 417 10.01 -17.95 13.83
CA ARG A 417 10.13 -17.37 15.19
C ARG A 417 10.95 -18.25 16.12
N ALA A 418 10.74 -19.56 16.09
CA ALA A 418 11.54 -20.50 16.89
C ALA A 418 13.03 -20.45 16.51
N LEU A 419 13.33 -20.43 15.20
CA LEU A 419 14.71 -20.32 14.71
C LEU A 419 15.35 -18.99 15.05
N ALA A 420 14.61 -17.88 14.96
CA ALA A 420 15.07 -16.55 15.34
C ALA A 420 15.37 -16.48 16.85
N ASN A 421 14.51 -17.07 17.69
CA ASN A 421 14.74 -17.14 19.14
C ASN A 421 15.96 -18.00 19.49
N LEU A 422 16.15 -19.14 18.83
CA LEU A 422 17.34 -19.98 19.01
C LEU A 422 18.62 -19.25 18.61
N ARG A 423 18.63 -18.57 17.45
CA ARG A 423 19.77 -17.75 17.02
C ARG A 423 20.06 -16.60 17.99
N ARG A 424 19.02 -15.99 18.54
CA ARG A 424 19.15 -14.93 19.55
C ARG A 424 19.74 -15.47 20.85
N TYR A 425 19.31 -16.64 21.30
CA TYR A 425 19.88 -17.31 22.48
C TYR A 425 21.35 -17.68 22.26
N GLN A 426 21.68 -18.31 21.13
CA GLN A 426 23.07 -18.63 20.77
C GLN A 426 23.92 -17.36 20.68
N SER A 427 23.43 -16.29 20.06
CA SER A 427 24.15 -15.01 19.99
C SER A 427 24.37 -14.38 21.36
N LEU A 428 23.38 -14.44 22.27
CA LEU A 428 23.55 -13.95 23.64
C LEU A 428 24.53 -14.80 24.44
N PHE A 429 24.50 -16.13 24.27
CA PHE A 429 25.42 -17.06 24.92
C PHE A 429 26.85 -16.86 24.42
N ASP A 430 27.04 -16.80 23.09
CA ASP A 430 28.35 -16.72 22.45
C ASP A 430 29.02 -15.34 22.61
N ASN A 431 28.23 -14.25 22.63
CA ASN A 431 28.74 -12.88 22.80
C ASN A 431 28.69 -12.38 24.25
N ALA A 432 28.31 -13.23 25.21
CA ALA A 432 28.40 -12.86 26.63
C ALA A 432 29.88 -12.63 27.00
N ILE A 433 30.14 -11.48 27.64
CA ILE A 433 31.49 -11.10 28.11
C ILE A 433 31.93 -11.99 29.27
N GLU A 434 30.96 -12.46 30.07
CA GLU A 434 31.19 -13.38 31.18
C GLU A 434 31.30 -14.82 30.67
N GLY A 435 32.12 -15.63 31.33
CA GLY A 435 32.19 -17.06 31.06
C GLY A 435 30.92 -17.74 31.52
N VAL A 436 30.05 -18.13 30.58
CA VAL A 436 28.80 -18.87 30.86
C VAL A 436 29.01 -20.33 30.49
N PHE A 437 28.69 -21.23 31.41
CA PHE A 437 28.86 -22.66 31.19
C PHE A 437 27.79 -23.48 31.92
N GLN A 438 27.62 -24.72 31.45
CA GLN A 438 26.88 -25.76 32.16
C GLN A 438 27.84 -26.89 32.51
N MET A 439 27.73 -27.41 33.72
CA MET A 439 28.45 -28.59 34.16
C MET A 439 27.50 -29.72 34.57
N SER A 440 27.96 -30.95 34.35
CA SER A 440 27.32 -32.15 34.84
C SER A 440 27.51 -32.29 36.37
N PRO A 441 26.67 -33.09 37.05
CA PRO A 441 26.88 -33.46 38.45
C PRO A 441 28.27 -34.06 38.73
N GLU A 442 28.89 -34.70 37.73
CA GLU A 442 30.26 -35.24 37.78
C GLU A 442 31.36 -34.17 37.58
N ARG A 443 31.01 -32.88 37.66
CA ARG A 443 31.91 -31.71 37.57
C ARG A 443 32.60 -31.55 36.22
N ARG A 444 31.97 -32.02 35.15
CA ARG A 444 32.48 -31.94 33.77
C ARG A 444 31.73 -30.89 32.96
N PHE A 445 32.42 -30.15 32.10
CA PHE A 445 31.78 -29.17 31.21
C PHE A 445 30.87 -29.88 30.20
N VAL A 446 29.59 -29.48 30.18
CA VAL A 446 28.58 -29.94 29.21
C VAL A 446 28.47 -28.96 28.05
N THR A 447 28.45 -27.66 28.36
CA THR A 447 28.59 -26.58 27.37
C THR A 447 29.32 -25.40 28.01
N ALA A 448 30.02 -24.62 27.19
CA ALA A 448 30.74 -23.42 27.62
C ALA A 448 30.80 -22.43 26.46
N ASN A 449 30.60 -21.15 26.75
CA ASN A 449 30.69 -20.09 25.74
C ASN A 449 32.16 -19.74 25.42
N PRO A 450 32.41 -18.97 24.35
CA PRO A 450 33.77 -18.55 23.96
C PRO A 450 34.51 -17.79 25.07
N ALA A 451 33.83 -16.90 25.81
CA ALA A 451 34.43 -16.14 26.91
C ALA A 451 34.97 -17.06 28.02
N MET A 452 34.27 -18.17 28.34
CA MET A 452 34.75 -19.16 29.30
C MET A 452 36.01 -19.88 28.82
N ALA A 453 36.10 -20.17 27.52
CA ALA A 453 37.29 -20.78 26.94
C ALA A 453 38.49 -19.82 26.98
N GLU A 454 38.28 -18.55 26.65
CA GLU A 454 39.30 -17.51 26.70
C GLU A 454 39.81 -17.27 28.13
N LEU A 455 38.90 -17.16 29.10
CA LEU A 455 39.21 -16.98 30.52
C LEU A 455 40.14 -18.10 31.04
N LEU A 456 39.87 -19.35 30.67
CA LEU A 456 40.69 -20.50 31.05
C LEU A 456 41.96 -20.69 30.19
N GLY A 457 42.14 -19.89 29.13
CA GLY A 457 43.30 -19.95 28.23
C GLY A 457 43.24 -21.03 27.14
N TYR A 458 42.04 -21.39 26.68
CA TYR A 458 41.80 -22.29 25.55
C TYR A 458 41.49 -21.52 24.27
N SER A 459 41.82 -22.11 23.10
CA SER A 459 41.64 -21.44 21.80
C SER A 459 40.19 -21.45 21.30
N SER A 460 39.36 -22.36 21.83
CA SER A 460 37.93 -22.42 21.52
C SER A 460 37.16 -23.20 22.59
N SER A 461 35.85 -22.96 22.71
CA SER A 461 34.96 -23.74 23.56
C SER A 461 34.96 -25.24 23.20
N ARG A 462 35.09 -25.58 21.92
CA ARG A 462 35.18 -26.97 21.46
C ARG A 462 36.43 -27.68 21.99
N GLU A 463 37.55 -26.99 22.10
CA GLU A 463 38.78 -27.54 22.68
C GLU A 463 38.64 -27.78 24.19
N LEU A 464 38.04 -26.85 24.91
CA LEU A 464 37.74 -26.98 26.35
C LEU A 464 36.85 -28.21 26.61
N LEU A 465 35.76 -28.36 25.85
CA LEU A 465 34.84 -29.49 25.96
C LEU A 465 35.50 -30.83 25.59
N ALA A 466 36.39 -30.84 24.59
CA ALA A 466 37.11 -32.06 24.19
C ALA A 466 38.13 -32.53 25.24
N ARG A 467 38.76 -31.59 25.95
CA ARG A 467 39.68 -31.90 27.07
C ARG A 467 38.93 -32.29 28.35
N ASN A 468 37.70 -31.80 28.49
CA ASN A 468 36.77 -32.08 29.57
C ASN A 468 37.39 -32.02 30.99
N PRO A 469 38.03 -30.90 31.39
CA PRO A 469 38.62 -30.77 32.73
C PRO A 469 37.55 -30.73 33.83
N ASP A 470 37.95 -30.97 35.09
CA ASP A 470 37.06 -30.78 36.24
C ASP A 470 36.83 -29.28 36.45
N VAL A 471 35.56 -28.87 36.42
CA VAL A 471 35.13 -27.47 36.45
C VAL A 471 35.52 -26.80 37.77
N LEU A 472 35.31 -27.48 38.91
CA LEU A 472 35.57 -26.89 40.22
C LEU A 472 37.07 -26.83 40.52
N GLU A 473 37.84 -27.82 40.10
CA GLU A 473 39.31 -27.80 40.22
C GLU A 473 39.96 -26.72 39.35
N THR A 474 39.42 -26.49 38.15
CA THR A 474 39.98 -25.50 37.23
C THR A 474 39.64 -24.07 37.65
N CYS A 475 38.40 -23.84 38.10
CA CYS A 475 37.92 -22.51 38.46
C CYS A 475 38.23 -22.12 39.91
N ILE A 476 38.53 -23.06 40.81
CA ILE A 476 38.81 -22.78 42.22
C ILE A 476 40.07 -23.52 42.66
N ALA A 477 41.19 -22.79 42.72
CA ALA A 477 42.50 -23.34 43.10
C ALA A 477 42.62 -23.67 44.60
N ASP A 478 41.82 -23.02 45.47
CA ASP A 478 41.86 -23.28 46.91
C ASP A 478 40.97 -24.50 47.29
N GLU A 479 41.61 -25.54 47.80
CA GLU A 479 40.98 -26.78 48.28
C GLU A 479 39.96 -26.55 49.40
N ARG A 480 40.19 -25.58 50.30
CA ARG A 480 39.24 -25.29 51.39
C ARG A 480 37.98 -24.60 50.85
N LEU A 481 38.17 -23.68 49.90
CA LEU A 481 37.07 -22.96 49.27
C LEU A 481 36.22 -23.90 48.41
N ARG A 482 36.84 -24.85 47.70
CA ARG A 482 36.12 -25.89 46.95
C ARG A 482 35.16 -26.70 47.81
N ARG A 483 35.59 -27.15 48.99
CA ARG A 483 34.72 -27.90 49.92
C ARG A 483 33.55 -27.06 50.39
N LEU A 484 33.78 -25.79 50.70
CA LEU A 484 32.74 -24.85 51.10
C LEU A 484 31.70 -24.65 49.99
N VAL A 485 32.13 -24.55 48.72
CA VAL A 485 31.23 -24.42 47.57
C VAL A 485 30.35 -25.65 47.40
N VAL A 486 30.93 -26.85 47.52
CA VAL A 486 30.19 -28.11 47.42
C VAL A 486 29.16 -28.23 48.55
N GLU A 487 29.55 -27.96 49.80
CA GLU A 487 28.63 -27.97 50.95
C GLU A 487 27.48 -26.97 50.78
N GLN A 488 27.74 -25.78 50.22
CA GLN A 488 26.70 -24.79 49.97
C GLN A 488 25.77 -25.18 48.81
N LEU A 489 26.28 -25.80 47.75
CA LEU A 489 25.46 -26.33 46.67
C LEU A 489 24.55 -27.45 47.16
N GLU A 490 25.05 -28.35 48.00
CA GLU A 490 24.25 -29.43 48.60
C GLU A 490 23.20 -28.89 49.58
N ALA A 491 23.51 -27.83 50.34
CA ALA A 491 22.59 -27.28 51.33
C ALA A 491 21.53 -26.33 50.76
N ARG A 492 21.85 -25.56 49.72
CA ARG A 492 21.00 -24.46 49.20
C ARG A 492 20.72 -24.52 47.70
N GLY A 493 21.34 -25.44 46.97
CA GLY A 493 21.24 -25.57 45.51
C GLY A 493 21.86 -24.42 44.71
N THR A 494 22.35 -23.36 45.36
CA THR A 494 22.87 -22.16 44.71
C THR A 494 24.03 -21.56 45.51
N VAL A 495 25.00 -21.02 44.78
CA VAL A 495 26.18 -20.32 45.28
C VAL A 495 26.39 -19.08 44.44
N LYS A 496 26.52 -17.91 45.05
CA LYS A 496 26.61 -16.64 44.33
C LYS A 496 27.84 -15.85 44.76
N GLY A 497 28.58 -15.35 43.78
CA GLY A 497 29.60 -14.33 43.99
C GLY A 497 30.81 -14.80 44.80
N ILE A 498 31.22 -16.07 44.66
CA ILE A 498 32.43 -16.54 45.33
C ILE A 498 33.64 -16.04 44.56
N GLU A 499 34.46 -15.23 45.23
CA GLU A 499 35.77 -14.84 44.73
C GLU A 499 36.77 -15.96 44.97
N ALA A 500 37.31 -16.51 43.89
CA ALA A 500 38.27 -17.58 43.92
C ALA A 500 39.46 -17.27 43.02
N ARG A 501 40.63 -17.74 43.44
CA ARG A 501 41.80 -17.79 42.57
C ARG A 501 41.66 -18.98 41.63
N TYR A 502 41.88 -18.75 40.33
CA TYR A 502 41.88 -19.80 39.31
C TYR A 502 43.22 -19.81 38.56
N LEU A 503 43.51 -20.94 37.92
CA LEU A 503 44.73 -21.16 37.16
C LEU A 503 44.38 -21.30 35.67
N THR A 504 45.02 -20.49 34.83
CA THR A 504 44.89 -20.66 33.37
C THR A 504 45.65 -21.91 32.92
N ARG A 505 45.38 -22.38 31.70
CA ARG A 505 46.12 -23.49 31.07
C ARG A 505 47.65 -23.27 31.06
N GLN A 506 48.11 -22.02 31.03
CA GLN A 506 49.54 -21.67 31.02
C GLN A 506 50.14 -21.57 32.43
N GLY A 507 49.35 -21.82 33.48
CA GLY A 507 49.78 -21.73 34.88
C GLY A 507 49.78 -20.32 35.45
N GLU A 508 49.13 -19.36 34.78
CA GLU A 508 48.99 -17.98 35.27
C GLU A 508 47.90 -17.92 36.35
N GLU A 509 48.19 -17.28 37.48
CA GLU A 509 47.23 -17.11 38.57
C GLU A 509 46.38 -15.86 38.36
N ARG A 510 45.06 -16.03 38.35
CA ARG A 510 44.09 -14.94 38.20
C ARG A 510 42.94 -15.06 39.21
N TRP A 511 42.15 -14.00 39.34
CA TRP A 511 41.00 -13.96 40.23
C TRP A 511 39.71 -13.97 39.43
N ALA A 512 38.73 -14.77 39.85
CA ALA A 512 37.41 -14.77 39.25
C ALA A 512 36.31 -14.81 40.32
N THR A 513 35.19 -14.20 39.98
CA THR A 513 33.95 -14.31 40.74
C THR A 513 33.07 -15.37 40.08
N ILE A 514 32.75 -16.42 40.83
CA ILE A 514 32.04 -17.61 40.34
C ILE A 514 30.68 -17.70 41.02
N SER A 515 29.64 -17.92 40.22
CA SER A 515 28.29 -18.22 40.69
C SER A 515 27.81 -19.52 40.05
N LEU A 516 27.14 -20.38 40.83
CA LEU A 516 26.67 -21.70 40.43
C LEU A 516 25.23 -21.90 40.89
N HIS A 517 24.38 -22.45 40.03
CA HIS A 517 22.99 -22.77 40.30
C HIS A 517 22.66 -24.19 39.83
N THR A 518 22.05 -24.99 40.69
CA THR A 518 21.65 -26.37 40.37
C THR A 518 20.27 -26.39 39.73
N VAL A 519 20.14 -27.04 38.57
CA VAL A 519 18.86 -27.22 37.88
C VAL A 519 18.37 -28.65 38.15
N TYR A 520 17.14 -28.75 38.67
CA TYR A 520 16.50 -30.02 39.02
C TYR A 520 15.47 -30.43 37.96
N ASP A 521 15.27 -31.73 37.76
CA ASP A 521 14.22 -32.28 36.90
C ASP A 521 12.84 -32.29 37.60
N ALA A 522 11.81 -32.81 36.90
CA ALA A 522 10.44 -32.86 37.43
C ALA A 522 10.28 -33.83 38.62
N GLU A 523 11.23 -34.75 38.78
CA GLU A 523 11.32 -35.74 39.84
C GLU A 523 12.19 -35.26 41.03
N GLY A 524 12.79 -34.07 40.93
CA GLY A 524 13.60 -33.45 41.98
C GLY A 524 15.07 -33.89 42.01
N LEU A 525 15.56 -34.58 40.98
CA LEU A 525 16.96 -34.97 40.83
C LEU A 525 17.76 -33.85 40.12
N PRO A 526 19.02 -33.57 40.52
CA PRO A 526 19.85 -32.57 39.88
C PRO A 526 20.26 -33.03 38.47
N MET A 527 19.83 -32.30 37.43
CA MET A 527 20.11 -32.63 36.03
C MET A 527 21.48 -32.08 35.59
N HIS A 528 21.74 -30.80 35.86
CA HIS A 528 23.01 -30.13 35.57
C HIS A 528 23.11 -28.86 36.42
N LEU A 529 24.30 -28.26 36.47
CA LEU A 529 24.54 -27.00 37.13
C LEU A 529 24.88 -25.93 36.09
N GLU A 530 24.30 -24.75 36.24
CA GLU A 530 24.61 -23.58 35.41
C GLU A 530 25.54 -22.64 36.18
N GLY A 531 26.57 -22.15 35.52
CA GLY A 531 27.60 -21.33 36.13
C GLY A 531 27.96 -20.09 35.34
N THR A 532 28.27 -19.00 36.05
CA THR A 532 28.93 -17.82 35.49
C THR A 532 30.27 -17.60 36.17
N CYS A 533 31.27 -17.22 35.38
CA CYS A 533 32.63 -16.94 35.80
C CYS A 533 33.05 -15.58 35.23
N ILE A 534 33.33 -14.62 36.10
CA ILE A 534 33.69 -13.25 35.74
C ILE A 534 35.14 -13.01 36.18
N ASP A 535 36.02 -12.57 35.28
CA ASP A 535 37.38 -12.19 35.68
C ASP A 535 37.32 -10.96 36.60
N ALA A 536 37.87 -11.11 37.81
CA ALA A 536 37.88 -10.10 38.87
C ALA A 536 39.30 -9.60 39.17
N THR A 537 40.29 -9.93 38.34
CA THR A 537 41.71 -9.62 38.58
C THR A 537 41.95 -8.11 38.70
N GLU A 538 41.36 -7.30 37.80
CA GLU A 538 41.48 -5.83 37.84
C GLU A 538 40.67 -5.20 39.00
N SER A 539 39.48 -5.75 39.30
CA SER A 539 38.59 -5.26 40.38
C SER A 539 39.19 -5.51 41.77
N HIS A 540 39.82 -6.66 41.97
CA HIS A 540 40.52 -7.01 43.22
C HIS A 540 41.78 -6.16 43.42
N GLN A 541 42.54 -5.87 42.35
CA GLN A 541 43.65 -4.91 42.39
C GLN A 541 43.17 -3.48 42.70
N ARG A 542 42.02 -3.07 42.16
CA ARG A 542 41.37 -1.78 42.46
C ARG A 542 40.89 -1.65 43.90
N LEU A 543 40.36 -2.71 44.52
CA LEU A 543 39.90 -2.70 45.92
C LEU A 543 41.06 -2.52 46.92
N GLN A 544 42.26 -2.99 46.59
CA GLN A 544 43.48 -2.69 47.36
C GLN A 544 43.86 -1.20 47.27
N ILE A 545 43.64 -0.56 46.12
CA ILE A 545 43.85 0.87 45.88
C ILE A 545 42.72 1.71 46.52
N GLU A 546 41.49 1.20 46.61
CA GLU A 546 40.35 1.90 47.22
C GLU A 546 40.47 2.12 48.73
N ARG A 547 41.25 1.31 49.45
CA ARG A 547 41.58 1.59 50.86
C ARG A 547 42.47 2.82 51.03
N GLU A 548 43.21 3.24 49.98
CA GLU A 548 43.90 4.54 49.93
C GLU A 548 42.95 5.70 49.54
N ARG A 549 41.80 5.41 48.94
CA ARG A 549 40.81 6.39 48.43
C ARG A 549 39.75 6.83 49.43
N GLU A 550 39.88 6.54 50.72
CA GLU A 550 38.98 7.13 51.74
C GLU A 550 39.06 8.68 51.75
N GLN A 551 40.12 9.22 51.16
CA GLN A 551 40.41 10.61 50.86
C GLN A 551 39.62 11.18 49.65
N GLU A 552 39.08 10.33 48.76
CA GLU A 552 38.23 10.65 47.59
C GLU A 552 36.74 10.84 47.96
N ARG A 553 36.36 10.73 49.24
CA ARG A 553 34.96 10.80 49.71
C ARG A 553 34.20 12.07 49.30
N LEU A 554 34.89 13.17 49.02
CA LEU A 554 34.29 14.41 48.52
C LEU A 554 33.81 14.31 47.05
N GLU A 555 34.30 13.36 46.26
CA GLU A 555 33.84 13.16 44.87
C GLU A 555 32.51 12.39 44.76
N LYS A 556 32.12 11.65 45.81
CA LYS A 556 30.94 10.76 45.80
C LYS A 556 29.59 11.49 45.76
N GLU A 557 29.50 12.74 46.21
CA GLU A 557 28.25 13.52 46.08
C GLU A 557 27.95 13.92 44.63
N LEU A 558 29.00 14.16 43.83
CA LEU A 558 28.86 14.47 42.40
C LEU A 558 28.30 13.27 41.61
N ALA A 559 28.68 12.04 41.97
CA ALA A 559 28.26 10.83 41.28
C ALA A 559 26.76 10.49 41.49
N ARG A 560 26.19 10.83 42.66
CA ARG A 560 24.80 10.50 43.00
C ARG A 560 23.79 11.31 42.19
N ASN A 561 24.10 12.57 41.91
CA ASN A 561 23.31 13.44 41.03
C ASN A 561 23.34 12.96 39.57
N SER A 562 24.46 12.41 39.10
CA SER A 562 24.59 11.86 37.73
C SER A 562 23.76 10.57 37.53
N ALA A 563 23.70 9.70 38.53
CA ALA A 563 22.91 8.47 38.46
C ALA A 563 21.40 8.74 38.38
N GLN A 564 20.90 9.72 39.15
CA GLN A 564 19.49 10.08 39.17
C GLN A 564 19.05 10.79 37.87
N ALA A 565 19.92 11.63 37.30
CA ALA A 565 19.69 12.24 35.98
C ALA A 565 19.61 11.20 34.85
N LYS A 566 20.46 10.15 34.87
CA LYS A 566 20.43 9.05 33.88
C LYS A 566 19.17 8.18 33.97
N SER A 567 18.64 7.93 35.18
CA SER A 567 17.37 7.20 35.32
C SER A 567 16.17 8.01 34.85
N GLN A 568 16.15 9.32 35.12
CA GLN A 568 15.09 10.22 34.63
C GLN A 568 15.12 10.39 33.10
N PHE A 569 16.32 10.42 32.51
CA PHE A 569 16.55 10.41 31.06
C PHE A 569 15.86 9.22 30.37
N LEU A 570 16.14 7.99 30.82
CA LEU A 570 15.61 6.78 30.20
C LEU A 570 14.08 6.68 30.31
N ALA A 571 13.52 7.17 31.42
CA ALA A 571 12.07 7.21 31.64
C ALA A 571 11.39 8.19 30.66
N ASN A 572 11.94 9.39 30.50
CA ASN A 572 11.39 10.40 29.58
C ASN A 572 11.49 9.95 28.11
N MET A 573 12.62 9.35 27.70
CA MET A 573 12.78 8.78 26.35
C MET A 573 11.80 7.66 26.04
N SER A 574 11.52 6.83 27.04
CA SER A 574 10.50 5.78 26.88
C SER A 574 9.10 6.35 26.64
N HIS A 575 8.78 7.54 27.17
CA HIS A 575 7.49 8.19 26.96
C HIS A 575 7.41 8.97 25.64
N GLU A 576 8.47 9.70 25.29
CA GLU A 576 8.57 10.50 24.06
C GLU A 576 8.71 9.63 22.79
N ILE A 577 9.25 8.41 22.90
CA ILE A 577 9.27 7.42 21.80
C ILE A 577 7.93 6.70 21.67
N ARG A 578 7.30 6.33 22.79
CA ARG A 578 6.07 5.51 22.79
C ARG A 578 4.88 6.24 22.19
N THR A 579 4.78 7.55 22.39
CA THR A 579 3.65 8.36 21.94
C THR A 579 3.54 8.43 20.41
N PRO A 580 4.57 8.84 19.65
CA PRO A 580 4.51 8.80 18.18
C PRO A 580 4.44 7.36 17.65
N LEU A 581 5.07 6.39 18.31
CA LEU A 581 4.98 4.98 17.91
C LEU A 581 3.55 4.43 18.05
N ALA A 582 2.85 4.75 19.13
CA ALA A 582 1.45 4.37 19.33
C ALA A 582 0.52 5.04 18.31
N ALA A 583 0.81 6.29 17.91
CA ALA A 583 0.06 6.97 16.85
C ALA A 583 0.31 6.34 15.47
N ILE A 584 1.56 5.97 15.15
CA ILE A 584 1.90 5.25 13.91
C ILE A 584 1.16 3.92 13.83
N ILE A 585 1.16 3.15 14.92
CA ILE A 585 0.48 1.86 15.00
C ILE A 585 -1.04 2.07 14.91
N GLY A 586 -1.61 2.97 15.73
CA GLY A 586 -3.04 3.22 15.77
C GLY A 586 -3.62 3.73 14.45
N TYR A 587 -3.06 4.80 13.88
CA TYR A 587 -3.52 5.31 12.57
C TYR A 587 -3.13 4.38 11.41
N GLY A 588 -2.07 3.57 11.57
CA GLY A 588 -1.69 2.51 10.64
C GLY A 588 -2.69 1.35 10.62
N GLU A 589 -3.21 0.96 11.78
CA GLU A 589 -4.30 -0.01 11.92
C GLU A 589 -5.61 0.55 11.39
N THR A 590 -5.92 1.82 11.69
CA THR A 590 -7.08 2.53 11.13
C THR A 590 -7.03 2.51 9.61
N LEU A 591 -5.88 2.76 8.96
CA LEU A 591 -5.74 2.68 7.50
C LEU A 591 -6.10 1.31 6.87
N LEU A 592 -6.10 0.24 7.67
CA LEU A 592 -6.49 -1.10 7.23
C LEU A 592 -8.01 -1.33 7.31
N ASP A 593 -8.76 -0.39 7.89
CA ASP A 593 -10.23 -0.45 7.96
C ASP A 593 -10.85 -0.17 6.58
N PRO A 594 -11.62 -1.13 6.02
CA PRO A 594 -12.25 -0.99 4.71
C PRO A 594 -13.36 0.06 4.66
N ASP A 595 -13.91 0.51 5.80
CA ASP A 595 -15.03 1.45 5.87
C ASP A 595 -14.60 2.93 5.86
N LEU A 596 -13.29 3.22 5.80
CA LEU A 596 -12.78 4.61 5.77
C LEU A 596 -12.92 5.30 4.42
N ASN A 597 -13.25 6.58 4.50
CA ASN A 597 -13.36 7.48 3.36
C ASN A 597 -11.96 7.83 2.83
N GLU A 598 -11.82 8.14 1.54
CA GLU A 598 -10.51 8.50 0.95
C GLU A 598 -9.85 9.73 1.61
N THR A 599 -10.65 10.69 2.09
CA THR A 599 -10.19 11.82 2.89
C THR A 599 -9.65 11.41 4.26
N GLU A 600 -10.29 10.45 4.92
CA GLU A 600 -9.89 9.95 6.25
C GLU A 600 -8.68 9.02 6.15
N LYS A 601 -8.58 8.23 5.08
CA LYS A 601 -7.36 7.48 4.75
C LYS A 601 -6.19 8.43 4.52
N ARG A 602 -6.40 9.49 3.73
CA ARG A 602 -5.35 10.49 3.50
C ARG A 602 -4.89 11.16 4.80
N SER A 603 -5.82 11.59 5.65
CA SER A 603 -5.51 12.19 6.96
C SER A 603 -4.78 11.22 7.91
N SER A 604 -5.18 9.94 7.93
CA SER A 604 -4.53 8.90 8.73
C SER A 604 -3.11 8.61 8.22
N ALA A 605 -2.92 8.53 6.91
CA ALA A 605 -1.60 8.37 6.29
C ALA A 605 -0.69 9.58 6.54
N GLU A 606 -1.21 10.80 6.44
CA GLU A 606 -0.49 12.03 6.77
C GLU A 606 -0.09 12.05 8.25
N THR A 607 -0.95 11.56 9.15
CA THR A 607 -0.65 11.45 10.59
C THR A 607 0.43 10.42 10.88
N VAL A 608 0.42 9.26 10.19
CA VAL A 608 1.49 8.26 10.26
C VAL A 608 2.81 8.84 9.79
N VAL A 609 2.84 9.51 8.65
CA VAL A 609 4.06 10.14 8.09
C VAL A 609 4.59 11.23 9.02
N ARG A 610 3.72 12.08 9.57
CA ARG A 610 4.11 13.14 10.52
C ARG A 610 4.69 12.55 11.80
N SER A 611 4.07 11.51 12.35
CA SER A 611 4.53 10.84 13.57
C SER A 611 5.85 10.10 13.35
N GLY A 612 6.04 9.49 12.17
CA GLY A 612 7.30 8.84 11.78
C GLY A 612 8.46 9.83 11.62
N ARG A 613 8.21 11.01 11.03
CA ARG A 613 9.21 12.09 10.94
C ARG A 613 9.60 12.61 12.32
N HIS A 614 8.62 12.82 13.20
CA HIS A 614 8.89 13.27 14.56
C HIS A 614 9.75 12.26 15.35
N LEU A 615 9.47 10.96 15.21
CA LEU A 615 10.28 9.92 15.84
C LEU A 615 11.72 9.91 15.30
N LEU A 616 11.91 10.11 14.00
CA LEU A 616 13.24 10.17 13.39
C LEU A 616 14.06 11.36 13.90
N GLU A 617 13.44 12.54 14.01
CA GLU A 617 14.05 13.74 14.62
C GLU A 617 14.46 13.46 16.07
N LEU A 618 13.56 12.84 16.86
CA LEU A 618 13.81 12.50 18.26
C LEU A 618 14.98 11.51 18.42
N VAL A 619 15.06 10.50 17.56
CA VAL A 619 16.18 9.55 17.56
C VAL A 619 17.49 10.23 17.20
N ASN A 620 17.51 11.11 16.21
CA ASN A 620 18.70 11.87 15.84
C ASN A 620 19.18 12.79 16.97
N ASP A 621 18.26 13.49 17.65
CA ASP A 621 18.58 14.32 18.82
C ASP A 621 19.22 13.51 19.96
N ILE A 622 18.69 12.30 20.24
CA ILE A 622 19.24 11.39 21.26
C ILE A 622 20.64 10.89 20.87
N LEU A 623 20.83 10.56 19.59
CA LEU A 623 22.12 10.11 19.08
C LEU A 623 23.17 11.22 19.13
N ASP A 624 22.80 12.45 18.77
CA ASP A 624 23.67 13.61 18.88
C ASP A 624 24.03 13.87 20.35
N HIS A 625 23.06 13.87 21.28
CA HIS A 625 23.33 14.01 22.71
C HIS A 625 24.27 12.89 23.23
N SER A 626 24.05 11.64 22.82
CA SER A 626 24.87 10.50 23.24
C SER A 626 26.31 10.58 22.70
N LYS A 627 26.49 11.08 21.47
CA LYS A 627 27.81 11.31 20.87
C LYS A 627 28.55 12.44 21.57
N ILE A 628 27.83 13.50 21.95
CA ILE A 628 28.35 14.65 22.70
C ILE A 628 28.81 14.22 24.11
N ASP A 629 27.97 13.50 24.86
CA ASP A 629 28.30 13.01 26.21
C ASP A 629 29.49 12.04 26.21
N ALA A 630 29.64 11.25 25.15
CA ALA A 630 30.76 10.33 24.98
C ALA A 630 32.06 11.03 24.51
N ASN A 631 32.06 12.35 24.30
CA ASN A 631 33.15 13.09 23.67
C ASN A 631 33.56 12.53 22.29
N LYS A 632 32.61 11.92 21.57
CA LYS A 632 32.82 11.30 20.24
C LYS A 632 32.31 12.17 19.09
N LEU A 633 31.93 13.42 19.36
CA LEU A 633 31.45 14.35 18.34
C LEU A 633 32.61 15.20 17.85
N ASP A 634 33.19 14.81 16.71
CA ASP A 634 34.21 15.60 16.02
C ASP A 634 33.56 16.73 15.21
N VAL A 635 34.24 17.88 15.17
CA VAL A 635 33.81 19.09 14.46
C VAL A 635 34.76 19.31 13.28
N ASP A 636 34.20 19.45 12.08
CA ASP A 636 35.00 19.65 10.86
C ASP A 636 35.08 21.15 10.53
N VAL A 637 36.12 21.81 11.03
CA VAL A 637 36.31 23.26 10.89
C VAL A 637 36.88 23.60 9.51
N VAL A 638 36.02 23.98 8.59
CA VAL A 638 36.36 24.33 7.20
C VAL A 638 36.13 25.83 6.91
N PRO A 639 36.73 26.39 5.86
CA PRO A 639 36.41 27.75 5.40
C PRO A 639 35.00 27.81 4.79
N VAL A 640 34.13 28.66 5.34
CA VAL A 640 32.72 28.81 4.96
C VAL A 640 32.44 30.24 4.51
N ASN A 641 31.70 30.38 3.40
CA ASN A 641 31.21 31.68 2.91
C ASN A 641 29.98 32.12 3.73
N LEU A 642 30.13 33.20 4.50
CA LEU A 642 29.10 33.67 5.43
C LEU A 642 27.81 34.13 4.70
N PRO A 643 27.86 34.92 3.62
CA PRO A 643 26.69 35.22 2.78
C PRO A 643 25.87 34.00 2.32
N GLU A 644 26.53 32.94 1.81
CA GLU A 644 25.85 31.73 1.33
C GLU A 644 25.13 31.01 2.47
N LEU A 645 25.80 30.85 3.62
CA LEU A 645 25.24 30.21 4.80
C LEU A 645 23.99 30.95 5.31
N LEU A 646 24.00 32.29 5.29
CA LEU A 646 22.85 33.10 5.71
C LEU A 646 21.69 33.04 4.73
N ASP A 647 21.95 32.92 3.42
CA ASP A 647 20.90 32.74 2.42
C ASP A 647 20.23 31.37 2.52
N GLU A 648 20.98 30.32 2.83
CA GLU A 648 20.40 29.00 3.09
C GLU A 648 19.48 29.01 4.31
N ILE A 649 19.90 29.68 5.40
CA ILE A 649 19.06 29.87 6.59
C ILE A 649 17.82 30.69 6.25
N ARG A 650 17.96 31.76 5.45
CA ARG A 650 16.82 32.57 4.99
C ARG A 650 15.84 31.76 4.17
N ALA A 651 16.32 30.97 3.21
CA ALA A 651 15.50 30.14 2.34
C ALA A 651 14.70 29.09 3.13
N PHE A 652 15.23 28.63 4.27
CA PHE A 652 14.56 27.67 5.13
C PHE A 652 13.47 28.29 6.02
N PHE A 653 13.68 29.49 6.57
CA PHE A 653 12.75 30.10 7.54
C PHE A 653 11.76 31.10 6.94
N ALA A 654 12.12 31.82 5.88
CA ALA A 654 11.24 32.84 5.30
C ALA A 654 9.88 32.28 4.83
N PRO A 655 9.79 31.12 4.15
CA PRO A 655 8.50 30.55 3.75
C PRO A 655 7.63 30.15 4.96
N ARG A 656 8.25 29.54 5.98
CA ARG A 656 7.55 29.06 7.19
C ARG A 656 7.05 30.20 8.08
N ALA A 657 7.80 31.30 8.17
CA ALA A 657 7.34 32.51 8.85
C ALA A 657 6.15 33.12 8.11
N ARG A 658 6.22 33.19 6.77
CA ARG A 658 5.13 33.71 5.92
C ARG A 658 3.86 32.86 6.01
N GLU A 659 3.96 31.53 6.07
CA GLU A 659 2.81 30.63 6.30
C GLU A 659 2.11 30.90 7.63
N LYS A 660 2.86 31.29 8.67
CA LYS A 660 2.34 31.68 9.98
C LYS A 660 1.91 33.15 10.08
N GLY A 661 2.11 33.96 9.04
CA GLY A 661 1.85 35.41 9.08
C GLY A 661 2.85 36.22 9.91
N LEU A 662 4.08 35.72 10.08
CA LEU A 662 5.16 36.39 10.82
C LEU A 662 6.20 37.01 9.88
N ASP A 663 6.74 38.16 10.26
CA ASP A 663 7.85 38.79 9.54
C ASP A 663 9.20 38.18 9.96
N PHE A 664 9.96 37.63 9.01
CA PHE A 664 11.30 37.11 9.26
C PHE A 664 12.36 37.97 8.55
N SER A 665 13.29 38.54 9.32
CA SER A 665 14.37 39.37 8.79
C SER A 665 15.74 38.91 9.26
N ILE A 666 16.76 39.11 8.43
CA ILE A 666 18.16 38.92 8.82
C ILE A 666 18.83 40.28 8.66
N ILE A 667 19.36 40.79 9.77
CA ILE A 667 20.02 42.09 9.88
C ILE A 667 21.52 41.81 10.07
N CYS A 668 22.36 42.45 9.25
CA CYS A 668 23.80 42.28 9.31
C CYS A 668 24.45 43.58 9.77
N ASP A 669 25.20 43.52 10.88
CA ASP A 669 25.99 44.63 11.39
C ASP A 669 27.39 44.58 10.76
N TYR A 670 27.62 45.49 9.81
CA TYR A 670 28.89 45.61 9.11
C TYR A 670 29.95 46.33 9.97
N PRO A 671 31.25 45.99 9.84
CA PRO A 671 31.84 45.09 8.84
C PRO A 671 31.77 43.60 9.21
N LEU A 672 31.43 42.74 8.24
CA LEU A 672 31.38 41.29 8.40
C LEU A 672 32.43 40.58 7.52
N PRO A 673 33.06 39.50 7.99
CA PRO A 673 33.99 38.72 7.17
C PRO A 673 33.24 37.95 6.07
N GLU A 674 33.78 37.94 4.86
CA GLU A 674 33.24 37.15 3.75
C GLU A 674 33.37 35.64 4.01
N LYS A 675 34.50 35.23 4.60
CA LYS A 675 34.80 33.83 4.94
C LYS A 675 35.12 33.67 6.42
N ILE A 676 34.55 32.65 7.04
CA ILE A 676 34.83 32.26 8.43
C ILE A 676 35.30 30.81 8.47
N ARG A 677 36.09 30.41 9.46
CA ARG A 677 36.46 29.01 9.69
C ARG A 677 35.55 28.41 10.76
N THR A 678 34.64 27.53 10.35
CA THR A 678 33.67 26.89 11.25
C THR A 678 33.16 25.60 10.63
N ASP A 679 32.39 24.81 11.38
CA ASP A 679 31.65 23.68 10.84
C ASP A 679 30.27 24.19 10.35
N PRO A 680 30.01 24.21 9.03
CA PRO A 680 28.77 24.75 8.47
C PRO A 680 27.54 23.92 8.86
N THR A 681 27.71 22.64 9.16
CA THR A 681 26.60 21.75 9.55
C THR A 681 26.19 22.04 10.99
N ARG A 682 27.17 22.10 11.91
CA ARG A 682 26.92 22.35 13.34
C ARG A 682 26.45 23.77 13.61
N TYR A 683 27.06 24.76 12.95
CA TYR A 683 26.62 26.14 13.08
C TYR A 683 25.17 26.32 12.58
N ARG A 684 24.84 25.72 11.43
CA ARG A 684 23.47 25.72 10.90
C ARG A 684 22.49 25.04 11.86
N GLN A 685 22.86 23.91 12.47
CA GLN A 685 22.05 23.21 13.46
C GLN A 685 21.70 24.12 14.65
N ILE A 686 22.69 24.87 15.16
CA ILE A 686 22.45 25.85 16.24
C ILE A 686 21.44 26.91 15.81
N ILE A 687 21.64 27.55 14.66
CA ILE A 687 20.74 28.62 14.18
C ILE A 687 19.34 28.09 13.87
N ILE A 688 19.21 26.92 13.27
CA ILE A 688 17.91 26.29 13.00
C ILE A 688 17.15 26.04 14.30
N ASN A 689 17.81 25.53 15.34
CA ASN A 689 17.18 25.28 16.63
C ASN A 689 16.69 26.57 17.29
N LEU A 690 17.50 27.64 17.26
CA LEU A 690 17.13 28.93 17.85
C LEU A 690 15.99 29.62 17.07
N CYS A 691 16.10 29.72 15.75
CA CYS A 691 15.05 30.31 14.90
C CYS A 691 13.77 29.46 14.89
N GLY A 692 13.88 28.14 14.99
CA GLY A 692 12.74 27.24 15.14
C GLY A 692 11.97 27.47 16.44
N ASN A 693 12.67 27.70 17.55
CA ASN A 693 12.04 28.08 18.82
C ASN A 693 11.34 29.45 18.72
N ALA A 694 11.99 30.45 18.14
CA ALA A 694 11.40 31.77 17.90
C ALA A 694 10.10 31.67 17.06
N LEU A 695 10.11 30.85 16.00
CA LEU A 695 8.95 30.60 15.14
C LEU A 695 7.83 29.86 15.88
N LYS A 696 8.18 28.97 16.80
CA LYS A 696 7.23 28.17 17.58
C LYS A 696 6.47 29.01 18.60
N PHE A 697 7.17 29.90 19.32
CA PHE A 697 6.62 30.66 20.46
C PHE A 697 6.13 32.07 20.11
N THR A 698 6.29 32.49 18.86
CA THR A 698 5.68 33.72 18.32
C THR A 698 4.42 33.36 17.52
N GLU A 699 3.28 33.95 17.88
CA GLU A 699 2.01 33.79 17.14
C GLU A 699 1.74 34.94 16.18
N ASN A 700 1.99 36.18 16.61
CA ASN A 700 1.90 37.39 15.80
C ASN A 700 3.12 38.28 16.10
N GLY A 701 3.66 38.94 15.07
CA GLY A 701 4.82 39.83 15.21
C GLY A 701 5.98 39.45 14.31
N SER A 702 7.21 39.61 14.78
CA SER A 702 8.41 39.46 13.95
C SER A 702 9.52 38.66 14.64
N ILE A 703 10.37 38.08 13.81
CA ILE A 703 11.56 37.34 14.20
C ILE A 703 12.73 37.93 13.42
N SER A 704 13.78 38.33 14.14
CA SER A 704 14.96 38.96 13.56
C SER A 704 16.23 38.22 13.94
N LEU A 705 17.02 37.83 12.94
CA LEU A 705 18.36 37.26 13.12
C LEU A 705 19.40 38.36 12.86
N ILE A 706 20.10 38.80 13.91
CA ILE A 706 21.11 39.86 13.86
C ILE A 706 22.50 39.21 13.87
N ILE A 707 23.31 39.47 12.84
CA ILE A 707 24.67 38.94 12.70
C ILE A 707 25.68 40.06 12.92
N ARG A 708 26.62 39.87 13.85
CA ARG A 708 27.70 40.81 14.15
C ARG A 708 29.04 40.08 14.28
N CYS A 709 30.11 40.64 13.74
CA CYS A 709 31.47 40.12 13.92
C CYS A 709 32.29 41.07 14.80
N ASP A 710 32.99 40.53 15.80
CA ASP A 710 34.03 41.25 16.54
C ASP A 710 35.41 40.83 16.02
N ARG A 711 36.09 41.78 15.37
CA ARG A 711 37.42 41.55 14.77
C ARG A 711 38.52 41.37 15.81
N GLY A 712 38.42 42.01 16.98
CA GLY A 712 39.45 41.94 18.02
C GLY A 712 39.36 40.64 18.83
N ALA A 713 38.15 40.13 19.00
CA ALA A 713 37.89 38.88 19.71
C ALA A 713 37.84 37.64 18.80
N GLU A 714 37.94 37.80 17.48
CA GLU A 714 37.79 36.74 16.46
C GLU A 714 36.54 35.87 16.67
N LYS A 715 35.42 36.55 16.95
CA LYS A 715 34.15 35.94 17.30
C LYS A 715 33.00 36.48 16.45
N LEU A 716 32.13 35.57 16.00
CA LEU A 716 30.87 35.88 15.36
C LEU A 716 29.74 35.73 16.38
N TYR A 717 28.88 36.74 16.45
CA TYR A 717 27.69 36.76 17.27
C TYR A 717 26.47 36.69 16.34
N ALA A 718 25.59 35.72 16.59
CA ALA A 718 24.30 35.62 15.93
C ALA A 718 23.21 35.69 17.00
N ARG A 719 22.32 36.68 16.87
CA ARG A 719 21.32 37.02 17.86
C ARG A 719 19.93 36.87 17.27
N VAL A 720 19.15 35.97 17.82
CA VAL A 720 17.77 35.69 17.41
C VAL A 720 16.84 36.42 18.37
N VAL A 721 16.08 37.37 17.87
CA VAL A 721 15.09 38.15 18.63
C VAL A 721 13.70 37.77 18.15
N ASP A 722 12.82 37.42 19.08
CA ASP A 722 11.42 37.12 18.84
C ASP A 722 10.51 38.01 19.68
N THR A 723 9.33 38.36 19.15
CA THR A 723 8.29 39.13 19.85
C THR A 723 7.23 38.21 20.47
N GLY A 724 7.61 36.99 20.86
CA GLY A 724 6.71 35.98 21.37
C GLY A 724 6.32 36.16 22.84
N ILE A 725 5.83 35.08 23.46
CA ILE A 725 5.31 35.08 24.84
C ILE A 725 6.38 35.34 25.92
N GLY A 726 7.66 35.24 25.60
CA GLY A 726 8.76 35.32 26.56
C GLY A 726 8.73 34.23 27.66
N MET A 727 9.66 34.33 28.62
CA MET A 727 9.87 33.32 29.66
C MET A 727 9.85 33.94 31.08
N LYS A 728 9.40 33.15 32.06
CA LYS A 728 9.46 33.54 33.49
C LYS A 728 10.88 33.34 34.05
N PRO A 729 11.29 34.07 35.12
CA PRO A 729 12.61 33.95 35.72
C PRO A 729 12.99 32.51 36.11
N GLU A 730 12.05 31.76 36.69
CA GLU A 730 12.24 30.36 37.10
C GLU A 730 12.50 29.41 35.93
N GLN A 731 12.09 29.78 34.71
CA GLN A 731 12.29 28.97 33.50
C GLN A 731 13.64 29.25 32.84
N LEU A 732 14.21 30.45 33.05
CA LEU A 732 15.53 30.82 32.51
C LEU A 732 16.65 29.98 33.13
N ASP A 733 16.58 29.73 34.44
CA ASP A 733 17.60 28.96 35.18
C ASP A 733 17.69 27.49 34.73
N ARG A 734 16.62 26.95 34.16
CA ARG A 734 16.53 25.55 33.71
C ARG A 734 16.49 25.39 32.19
N LEU A 735 16.64 26.47 31.43
CA LEU A 735 16.38 26.47 29.98
C LEU A 735 17.33 25.57 29.19
N PHE A 736 18.58 25.47 29.64
CA PHE A 736 19.62 24.65 29.01
C PHE A 736 19.78 23.28 29.67
N ASP A 737 19.00 22.97 30.71
CA ASP A 737 18.98 21.63 31.28
C ASP A 737 18.37 20.66 30.25
N PRO A 738 19.00 19.50 30.01
CA PRO A 738 18.44 18.50 29.11
C PRO A 738 17.01 18.12 29.53
N PHE A 739 16.07 18.14 28.58
CA PHE A 739 14.66 17.78 28.79
C PHE A 739 13.84 18.74 29.65
N ALA A 740 14.35 19.93 29.96
CA ALA A 740 13.55 20.97 30.58
C ALA A 740 12.49 21.49 29.60
N GLN A 741 11.25 21.02 29.78
CA GLN A 741 10.08 21.56 29.09
C GLN A 741 9.36 22.58 29.98
N GLY A 742 8.73 23.59 29.35
CA GLY A 742 7.80 24.48 30.05
C GLY A 742 6.60 23.74 30.66
N SER A 743 5.73 24.47 31.37
CA SER A 743 4.58 23.88 32.08
C SER A 743 3.78 22.88 31.21
N THR A 744 3.25 21.83 31.84
CA THR A 744 2.55 20.69 31.19
C THR A 744 1.40 21.08 30.25
N ALA A 745 0.89 22.30 30.34
CA ALA A 745 -0.12 22.85 29.43
C ALA A 745 0.46 23.30 28.07
N ILE A 746 1.66 23.86 28.06
CA ILE A 746 2.35 24.36 26.85
C ILE A 746 2.96 23.20 26.05
N SER A 747 3.43 22.16 26.73
CA SER A 747 3.99 20.94 26.10
C SER A 747 2.98 20.22 25.20
N ARG A 748 1.69 20.17 25.59
CA ARG A 748 0.62 19.56 24.78
C ARG A 748 0.25 20.33 23.51
N GLN A 749 0.48 21.64 23.49
CA GLN A 749 0.00 22.51 22.42
C GLN A 749 1.06 22.76 21.33
N TYR A 750 2.36 22.73 21.69
CA TYR A 750 3.43 23.06 20.74
C TYR A 750 4.52 21.99 20.56
N GLY A 751 4.62 20.94 21.40
CA GLY A 751 5.47 19.74 21.22
C GLY A 751 7.00 19.97 21.04
N GLY A 752 7.86 19.28 21.79
CA GLY A 752 9.31 19.36 21.51
C GLY A 752 10.19 18.55 22.48
N THR A 753 11.32 18.05 22.00
CA THR A 753 12.18 17.08 22.71
C THR A 753 12.83 17.62 23.99
N GLY A 754 12.90 18.95 24.15
CA GLY A 754 13.60 19.60 25.27
C GLY A 754 15.13 19.43 25.21
N LEU A 755 15.65 18.85 24.12
CA LEU A 755 17.08 18.62 23.90
C LEU A 755 17.75 19.72 23.08
N GLY A 756 17.01 20.33 22.14
CA GLY A 756 17.58 21.23 21.12
C GLY A 756 18.41 22.39 21.68
N LEU A 757 18.00 23.03 22.78
CA LEU A 757 18.75 24.15 23.38
C LEU A 757 20.03 23.69 24.10
N SER A 758 19.96 22.56 24.83
CA SER A 758 21.14 21.97 25.48
C SER A 758 22.19 21.52 24.46
N ILE A 759 21.76 20.90 23.36
CA ILE A 759 22.63 20.52 22.23
C ILE A 759 23.23 21.76 21.58
N SER A 760 22.42 22.78 21.30
CA SER A 760 22.91 24.03 20.70
C SER A 760 24.00 24.70 21.56
N ARG A 761 23.84 24.72 22.89
CA ARG A 761 24.85 25.29 23.79
C ARG A 761 26.16 24.50 23.71
N ARG A 762 26.08 23.18 23.76
CA ARG A 762 27.27 22.32 23.70
C ARG A 762 27.97 22.36 22.35
N LEU A 763 27.23 22.46 21.24
CA LEU A 763 27.79 22.70 19.92
C LEU A 763 28.47 24.07 19.81
N ALA A 764 27.91 25.12 20.42
CA ALA A 764 28.54 26.44 20.47
C ALA A 764 29.86 26.41 21.26
N GLU A 765 29.91 25.67 22.38
CA GLU A 765 31.14 25.43 23.15
C GLU A 765 32.21 24.72 22.31
N LEU A 766 31.84 23.68 21.57
CA LEU A 766 32.75 22.96 20.66
C LEU A 766 33.26 23.85 19.51
N LEU A 767 32.47 24.83 19.07
CA LEU A 767 32.87 25.86 18.10
C LEU A 767 33.61 27.06 18.73
N GLY A 768 33.99 26.97 20.00
CA GLY A 768 34.80 27.98 20.70
C GLY A 768 34.03 29.20 21.20
N GLY A 769 32.72 29.07 21.45
CA GLY A 769 31.87 30.13 22.02
C GLY A 769 30.84 29.63 23.04
N ASP A 770 29.68 30.29 23.14
CA ASP A 770 28.62 30.01 24.13
C ASP A 770 27.28 30.63 23.67
N ILE A 771 26.17 30.30 24.34
CA ILE A 771 24.84 30.86 24.10
C ILE A 771 24.35 31.63 25.34
N ARG A 772 23.87 32.86 25.13
CA ARG A 772 23.24 33.71 26.15
C ARG A 772 21.77 33.92 25.83
N VAL A 773 20.95 34.11 26.87
CA VAL A 773 19.52 34.35 26.73
C VAL A 773 19.07 35.51 27.63
N SER A 774 18.23 36.37 27.08
CA SER A 774 17.47 37.40 27.77
C SER A 774 16.01 37.27 27.35
N SER A 775 15.08 37.25 28.30
CA SER A 775 13.65 37.18 27.98
C SER A 775 12.82 37.81 29.07
N THR A 776 11.77 38.51 28.66
CA THR A 776 10.77 39.09 29.55
C THR A 776 9.41 38.51 29.19
N TYR A 777 8.72 37.94 30.16
CA TYR A 777 7.39 37.36 29.95
C TYR A 777 6.41 38.40 29.37
N GLY A 778 5.89 38.12 28.18
CA GLY A 778 4.96 38.97 27.43
C GLY A 778 5.61 39.92 26.41
N GLU A 779 6.93 40.08 26.42
CA GLU A 779 7.65 41.01 25.51
C GLU A 779 8.56 40.30 24.50
N GLY A 780 8.79 38.98 24.66
CA GLY A 780 9.57 38.17 23.74
C GLY A 780 10.85 37.60 24.34
N SER A 781 11.68 37.00 23.49
CA SER A 781 12.96 36.41 23.88
C SER A 781 14.09 36.79 22.91
N GLU A 782 15.30 36.84 23.46
CA GLU A 782 16.53 37.13 22.74
C GLU A 782 17.56 36.05 23.09
N PHE A 783 18.04 35.35 22.05
CA PHE A 783 19.06 34.32 22.14
C PHE A 783 20.30 34.76 21.35
N GLU A 784 21.44 34.92 22.02
CA GLU A 784 22.70 35.30 21.39
C GLU A 784 23.68 34.11 21.43
N VAL A 785 24.01 33.54 20.27
CA VAL A 785 25.08 32.56 20.13
C VAL A 785 26.37 33.25 19.69
N CYS A 786 27.48 32.82 20.28
CA CYS A 786 28.83 33.19 19.90
C CYS A 786 29.60 31.96 19.39
N ILE A 787 30.39 32.12 18.32
CA ILE A 787 31.33 31.10 17.81
C ILE A 787 32.67 31.73 17.44
N SER A 788 33.74 30.94 17.42
CA SER A 788 35.03 31.36 16.87
C SER A 788 34.98 31.40 15.34
N THR A 789 35.58 32.42 14.75
CA THR A 789 35.69 32.58 13.29
C THR A 789 37.01 32.07 12.72
N GLY A 790 37.96 31.68 13.58
CA GLY A 790 39.37 31.50 13.22
C GLY A 790 40.06 32.83 12.88
N GLU A 791 41.31 32.74 12.40
CA GLU A 791 42.15 33.90 12.06
C GLU A 791 41.51 34.80 10.99
N LEU A 792 41.26 36.07 11.33
CA LEU A 792 40.61 37.06 10.45
C LEU A 792 41.60 38.01 9.75
N ALA A 793 42.91 37.80 9.90
CA ALA A 793 43.94 38.75 9.48
C ALA A 793 44.01 38.99 7.95
N GLN A 794 43.62 38.00 7.13
CA GLN A 794 43.69 38.06 5.66
C GLN A 794 42.32 37.97 4.96
N VAL A 795 41.23 38.03 5.71
CA VAL A 795 39.86 37.88 5.17
C VAL A 795 39.32 39.23 4.69
N HIS A 796 38.67 39.23 3.52
CA HIS A 796 37.96 40.41 3.03
C HIS A 796 36.70 40.68 3.88
N PHE A 797 36.57 41.89 4.40
CA PHE A 797 35.40 42.31 5.16
C PHE A 797 34.44 43.09 4.26
N LEU A 798 33.20 42.64 4.21
CA LEU A 798 32.07 43.28 3.55
C LEU A 798 31.74 44.56 4.30
N ARG A 799 31.70 45.69 3.57
CA ARG A 799 31.54 47.03 4.15
C ARG A 799 30.09 47.48 4.24
N ASP A 800 29.23 46.98 3.35
CA ASP A 800 27.83 47.37 3.28
C ASP A 800 26.92 46.29 2.66
N ALA A 801 25.61 46.54 2.70
CA ALA A 801 24.57 45.63 2.19
C ALA A 801 24.59 45.49 0.65
N SER A 802 25.16 46.44 -0.07
CA SER A 802 25.34 46.40 -1.53
C SER A 802 26.42 45.40 -1.93
N GLU A 803 27.56 45.41 -1.23
CA GLU A 803 28.66 44.46 -1.42
C GLU A 803 28.23 43.02 -1.07
N PHE A 804 27.48 42.87 0.03
CA PHE A 804 26.83 41.61 0.42
C PHE A 804 25.87 41.10 -0.68
N SER A 805 25.03 41.97 -1.23
CA SER A 805 24.05 41.63 -2.29
C SER A 805 24.68 41.42 -3.67
N GLN A 806 25.85 41.99 -3.94
CA GLN A 806 26.60 41.83 -5.18
C GLN A 806 27.37 40.51 -5.19
N ARG A 807 28.00 40.14 -4.05
CA ARG A 807 28.60 38.81 -3.83
C ARG A 807 27.55 37.71 -3.82
N ARG A 808 26.34 37.98 -3.27
CA ARG A 808 25.16 37.11 -3.37
C ARG A 808 24.77 36.76 -4.82
N ARG A 809 24.91 37.71 -5.75
CA ARG A 809 24.57 37.53 -7.18
C ARG A 809 25.67 36.84 -7.99
N ALA A 810 26.88 36.71 -7.45
CA ALA A 810 28.01 36.07 -8.12
C ALA A 810 28.00 34.53 -8.03
N ILE A 811 26.92 33.92 -7.51
CA ILE A 811 26.73 32.46 -7.49
C ILE A 811 26.54 31.98 -8.93
N ALA A 812 27.63 31.52 -9.52
CA ALA A 812 27.64 30.85 -10.80
C ALA A 812 26.76 29.60 -10.72
N MET A 813 25.86 29.43 -11.70
CA MET A 813 25.35 28.11 -12.05
C MET A 813 26.56 27.18 -12.19
N VAL A 814 26.67 26.14 -11.35
CA VAL A 814 27.63 25.05 -11.56
C VAL A 814 27.30 24.43 -12.91
N MET A 815 28.01 24.85 -13.96
CA MET A 815 27.81 24.33 -15.30
C MET A 815 28.24 22.87 -15.30
N ALA A 816 27.32 21.98 -15.70
CA ALA A 816 27.66 20.57 -15.87
C ALA A 816 28.71 20.45 -16.98
N PRO A 817 29.87 19.81 -16.72
CA PRO A 817 30.86 19.59 -17.76
C PRO A 817 30.30 18.62 -18.81
N ARG A 818 30.64 18.82 -20.09
CA ARG A 818 30.31 17.84 -21.14
C ARG A 818 31.29 16.68 -21.08
N LEU A 819 30.81 15.53 -20.63
CA LEU A 819 31.58 14.30 -20.44
C LEU A 819 31.11 13.24 -21.43
N SER A 820 32.04 12.43 -21.93
CA SER A 820 31.75 11.28 -22.77
C SER A 820 32.24 10.00 -22.09
N GLY A 821 31.40 8.97 -22.09
CA GLY A 821 31.69 7.65 -21.53
C GLY A 821 30.44 6.94 -21.01
N ARG A 822 30.56 5.64 -20.76
CA ARG A 822 29.52 4.76 -20.22
C ARG A 822 29.75 4.50 -18.74
N ILE A 823 28.76 4.87 -17.93
CA ILE A 823 28.77 4.72 -16.48
C ILE A 823 27.80 3.60 -16.08
N LEU A 824 28.27 2.66 -15.26
CA LEU A 824 27.42 1.68 -14.57
C LEU A 824 27.14 2.19 -13.15
N CYS A 825 25.86 2.34 -12.78
CA CYS A 825 25.47 2.75 -11.44
C CYS A 825 24.70 1.62 -10.75
N ALA A 826 25.23 1.14 -9.63
CA ALA A 826 24.58 0.17 -8.75
C ALA A 826 24.03 0.88 -7.52
N GLU A 827 22.70 0.99 -7.43
CA GLU A 827 21.99 1.69 -6.36
C GLU A 827 20.61 1.03 -6.17
N ASP A 828 20.26 0.68 -4.93
CA ASP A 828 19.00 -0.02 -4.61
C ASP A 828 17.81 0.94 -4.43
N ASN A 829 18.08 2.22 -4.13
CA ASN A 829 17.07 3.25 -3.91
C ASN A 829 16.68 3.98 -5.21
N ASP A 830 15.40 3.85 -5.59
CA ASP A 830 14.84 4.47 -6.80
C ASP A 830 14.96 6.01 -6.86
N VAL A 831 14.94 6.70 -5.71
CA VAL A 831 15.08 8.16 -5.65
C VAL A 831 16.50 8.57 -6.01
N ASN A 832 17.49 7.88 -5.46
CA ASN A 832 18.91 8.12 -5.74
C ASN A 832 19.25 7.78 -7.19
N ARG A 833 18.72 6.66 -7.73
CA ARG A 833 18.87 6.31 -9.15
C ARG A 833 18.37 7.41 -10.08
N ARG A 834 17.20 8.00 -9.79
CA ARG A 834 16.65 9.13 -10.56
C ARG A 834 17.53 10.38 -10.44
N LEU A 835 18.04 10.68 -9.25
CA LEU A 835 18.93 11.81 -9.02
C LEU A 835 20.24 11.66 -9.81
N VAL A 836 20.91 10.50 -9.71
CA VAL A 836 22.14 10.20 -10.46
C VAL A 836 21.87 10.26 -11.97
N SER A 837 20.72 9.74 -12.44
CA SER A 837 20.31 9.87 -13.85
C SER A 837 20.20 11.32 -14.31
N LEU A 838 19.60 12.17 -13.49
CA LEU A 838 19.43 13.58 -13.81
C LEU A 838 20.77 14.33 -13.84
N LEU A 839 21.68 14.03 -12.90
CA LEU A 839 23.00 14.66 -12.84
C LEU A 839 23.90 14.20 -13.99
N VAL A 840 24.01 12.89 -14.22
CA VAL A 840 24.81 12.34 -15.33
C VAL A 840 24.22 12.75 -16.68
N GLY A 841 22.90 12.72 -16.84
CA GLY A 841 22.24 13.13 -18.08
C GLY A 841 22.53 14.59 -18.50
N ARG A 842 22.82 15.48 -17.54
CA ARG A 842 23.26 16.86 -17.84
C ARG A 842 24.68 16.96 -18.38
N THR A 843 25.52 15.95 -18.14
CA THR A 843 26.89 15.90 -18.66
C THR A 843 26.98 15.31 -20.07
N GLY A 844 25.96 14.54 -20.50
CA GLY A 844 25.96 13.85 -21.78
C GLY A 844 26.56 12.43 -21.77
N ALA A 845 27.07 11.96 -20.63
CA ALA A 845 27.51 10.58 -20.46
C ALA A 845 26.33 9.58 -20.41
N GLU A 846 26.55 8.37 -20.89
CA GLU A 846 25.53 7.31 -20.91
C GLU A 846 25.53 6.58 -19.57
N LEU A 847 24.34 6.39 -18.96
CA LEU A 847 24.19 5.78 -17.65
C LEU A 847 23.36 4.50 -17.72
N VAL A 848 23.91 3.39 -17.22
CA VAL A 848 23.23 2.11 -17.07
C VAL A 848 23.02 1.84 -15.58
N HIS A 849 21.79 1.49 -15.18
CA HIS A 849 21.44 1.21 -13.78
C HIS A 849 21.28 -0.28 -13.50
N VAL A 850 21.74 -0.69 -12.33
CA VAL A 850 21.50 -2.00 -11.73
C VAL A 850 21.09 -1.83 -10.26
N SER A 851 20.39 -2.83 -9.71
CA SER A 851 19.73 -2.70 -8.41
C SER A 851 20.52 -3.29 -7.23
N ASN A 852 21.60 -4.01 -7.51
CA ASN A 852 22.43 -4.67 -6.50
C ASN A 852 23.85 -4.96 -7.05
N GLY A 853 24.77 -5.31 -6.15
CA GLY A 853 26.17 -5.59 -6.50
C GLY A 853 26.36 -6.83 -7.40
N ALA A 854 25.48 -7.83 -7.35
CA ALA A 854 25.59 -9.03 -8.17
C ALA A 854 25.25 -8.75 -9.63
N GLU A 855 24.21 -7.95 -9.89
CA GLU A 855 23.89 -7.44 -11.23
C GLU A 855 25.00 -6.54 -11.78
N ALA A 856 25.64 -5.75 -10.92
CA ALA A 856 26.78 -4.92 -11.30
C ALA A 856 27.97 -5.77 -11.76
N LEU A 857 28.29 -6.84 -11.02
CA LEU A 857 29.31 -7.81 -11.39
C LEU A 857 28.99 -8.52 -12.70
N GLU A 858 27.77 -9.03 -12.86
CA GLU A 858 27.34 -9.73 -14.07
C GLU A 858 27.45 -8.82 -15.31
N ARG A 859 27.00 -7.57 -15.20
CA ARG A 859 27.02 -6.59 -16.29
C ARG A 859 28.43 -6.14 -16.62
N ALA A 860 29.24 -5.76 -15.63
CA ALA A 860 30.60 -5.27 -15.86
C ALA A 860 31.56 -6.35 -16.37
N THR A 861 31.23 -7.64 -16.18
CA THR A 861 32.01 -8.74 -16.77
C THR A 861 31.63 -8.98 -18.24
N ARG A 862 30.41 -8.63 -18.66
CA ARG A 862 29.90 -8.84 -20.03
C ARG A 862 30.06 -7.62 -20.93
N GLU A 863 29.93 -6.44 -20.37
CA GLU A 863 29.94 -5.15 -21.07
C GLU A 863 31.08 -4.28 -20.55
N HIS A 864 31.61 -3.42 -21.42
CA HIS A 864 32.66 -2.47 -21.02
C HIS A 864 32.03 -1.16 -20.52
N PHE A 865 32.52 -0.68 -19.37
CA PHE A 865 32.17 0.59 -18.77
C PHE A 865 33.43 1.39 -18.46
N ASP A 866 33.34 2.71 -18.56
CA ASP A 866 34.42 3.66 -18.29
C ASP A 866 34.48 4.04 -16.79
N LEU A 867 33.34 3.98 -16.10
CA LEU A 867 33.23 4.28 -14.68
C LEU A 867 32.11 3.45 -14.03
N ILE A 868 32.35 2.97 -12.80
CA ILE A 868 31.34 2.30 -11.99
C ILE A 868 31.05 3.15 -10.74
N LEU A 869 29.82 3.58 -10.56
CA LEU A 869 29.31 4.17 -9.32
C LEU A 869 28.67 3.05 -8.51
N MET A 870 29.24 2.73 -7.35
CA MET A 870 28.84 1.57 -6.55
C MET A 870 28.34 2.00 -5.18
N ASP A 871 27.06 1.81 -4.90
CA ASP A 871 26.55 1.96 -3.54
C ASP A 871 27.10 0.87 -2.62
N ILE A 872 27.61 1.26 -1.46
CA ILE A 872 28.21 0.31 -0.51
C ILE A 872 27.12 -0.55 0.15
N GLN A 873 25.99 0.04 0.49
CA GLN A 873 24.93 -0.63 1.24
C GLN A 873 23.78 -1.01 0.30
N MET A 874 23.86 -2.22 -0.27
CA MET A 874 22.81 -2.78 -1.13
C MET A 874 22.45 -4.21 -0.71
N PRO A 875 21.19 -4.66 -0.93
CA PRO A 875 20.76 -6.04 -0.68
C PRO A 875 21.41 -7.03 -1.67
N VAL A 876 21.35 -8.32 -1.33
CA VAL A 876 21.91 -9.47 -2.09
C VAL A 876 23.44 -9.52 -2.09
N MET A 877 24.11 -8.49 -2.62
CA MET A 877 25.57 -8.36 -2.62
C MET A 877 25.90 -6.89 -2.40
N ASN A 878 26.63 -6.61 -1.30
CA ASN A 878 27.02 -5.26 -0.93
C ASN A 878 28.11 -4.72 -1.90
N GLY A 879 28.30 -3.40 -1.93
CA GLY A 879 29.22 -2.77 -2.86
C GLY A 879 30.69 -3.13 -2.63
N ARG A 880 31.07 -3.50 -1.39
CA ARG A 880 32.44 -3.92 -1.04
C ARG A 880 32.77 -5.28 -1.65
N ASP A 881 31.92 -6.26 -1.40
CA ASP A 881 32.04 -7.63 -1.89
C ASP A 881 31.90 -7.65 -3.43
N ALA A 882 31.03 -6.82 -4.00
CA ALA A 882 30.93 -6.63 -5.44
C ALA A 882 32.22 -6.06 -6.05
N THR A 883 32.85 -5.08 -5.39
CA THR A 883 34.11 -4.51 -5.87
C THR A 883 35.25 -5.52 -5.79
N LEU A 884 35.35 -6.30 -4.71
CA LEU A 884 36.32 -7.39 -4.60
C LEU A 884 36.13 -8.43 -5.72
N ALA A 885 34.89 -8.88 -5.93
CA ALA A 885 34.56 -9.84 -6.98
C ALA A 885 34.83 -9.28 -8.40
N LEU A 886 34.60 -7.98 -8.64
CA LEU A 886 34.96 -7.31 -9.89
C LEU A 886 36.47 -7.36 -10.15
N ARG A 887 37.28 -7.12 -9.12
CA ARG A 887 38.75 -7.19 -9.22
C ARG A 887 39.25 -8.61 -9.42
N GLU A 888 38.67 -9.58 -8.71
CA GLU A 888 38.97 -11.01 -8.92
C GLU A 888 38.59 -11.50 -10.31
N ALA A 889 37.51 -10.98 -10.89
CA ALA A 889 37.09 -11.26 -12.27
C ALA A 889 37.94 -10.54 -13.33
N GLY A 890 38.95 -9.76 -12.94
CA GLY A 890 39.85 -9.04 -13.84
C GLY A 890 39.28 -7.73 -14.42
N VAL A 891 38.17 -7.22 -13.87
CA VAL A 891 37.59 -5.93 -14.28
C VAL A 891 38.38 -4.80 -13.61
N ASN A 892 39.14 -4.04 -14.40
CA ASN A 892 39.96 -2.92 -13.92
C ASN A 892 39.30 -1.53 -14.06
N THR A 893 38.01 -1.48 -14.42
CA THR A 893 37.27 -0.21 -14.51
C THR A 893 37.30 0.53 -13.17
N PRO A 894 37.50 1.86 -13.15
CA PRO A 894 37.43 2.66 -11.95
C PRO A 894 36.09 2.51 -11.21
N VAL A 895 36.15 2.24 -9.90
CA VAL A 895 34.96 2.11 -9.05
C VAL A 895 34.95 3.25 -8.03
N VAL A 896 33.87 4.02 -7.99
CA VAL A 896 33.64 5.10 -7.02
C VAL A 896 32.54 4.68 -6.06
N ALA A 897 32.88 4.59 -4.78
CA ALA A 897 31.96 4.20 -3.73
C ALA A 897 30.98 5.33 -3.40
N LEU A 898 29.68 5.05 -3.43
CA LEU A 898 28.65 5.93 -2.89
C LEU A 898 28.36 5.47 -1.45
N THR A 899 28.64 6.30 -0.45
CA THR A 899 28.56 5.92 0.97
C THR A 899 27.83 6.96 1.81
N ALA A 900 27.07 6.49 2.81
CA ALA A 900 26.45 7.34 3.83
C ALA A 900 27.42 7.72 4.96
N ASN A 901 28.55 6.99 5.11
CA ASN A 901 29.55 7.23 6.14
C ASN A 901 30.91 7.53 5.50
N VAL A 902 31.54 8.63 5.91
CA VAL A 902 32.79 9.17 5.31
C VAL A 902 33.92 9.19 6.35
N MET A 903 33.88 8.28 7.33
CA MET A 903 34.95 8.19 8.32
C MET A 903 36.23 7.65 7.66
N ALA A 904 37.39 8.08 8.14
CA ALA A 904 38.69 7.71 7.53
C ALA A 904 38.92 6.19 7.48
N GLU A 905 38.38 5.46 8.46
CA GLU A 905 38.43 4.00 8.56
C GLU A 905 37.62 3.32 7.45
N ASP A 906 36.39 3.79 7.19
CA ASP A 906 35.53 3.25 6.11
C ASP A 906 36.15 3.47 4.72
N ILE A 907 36.75 4.64 4.50
CA ILE A 907 37.42 4.96 3.23
C ILE A 907 38.63 4.04 3.01
N ALA A 908 39.37 3.71 4.09
CA ALA A 908 40.47 2.77 4.02
C ALA A 908 39.99 1.36 3.64
N GLU A 909 38.86 0.91 4.20
CA GLU A 909 38.24 -0.37 3.82
C GLU A 909 37.79 -0.41 2.36
N TYR A 910 37.15 0.66 1.85
CA TYR A 910 36.73 0.72 0.45
C TYR A 910 37.91 0.69 -0.52
N ARG A 911 39.01 1.37 -0.17
CA ARG A 911 40.25 1.30 -0.94
C ARG A 911 40.87 -0.09 -0.92
N LEU A 912 40.89 -0.76 0.23
CA LEU A 912 41.36 -2.15 0.35
C LEU A 912 40.53 -3.11 -0.51
N ALA A 913 39.22 -2.87 -0.62
CA ALA A 913 38.33 -3.63 -1.49
C ALA A 913 38.54 -3.37 -3.00
N GLY A 914 39.28 -2.32 -3.36
CA GLY A 914 39.61 -1.97 -4.74
C GLY A 914 38.87 -0.78 -5.33
N CYS A 915 38.16 0.01 -4.51
CA CYS A 915 37.55 1.29 -4.94
C CYS A 915 38.63 2.36 -5.16
N ASN A 916 38.44 3.17 -6.21
CA ASN A 916 39.36 4.24 -6.63
C ASN A 916 39.05 5.58 -5.96
N ASP A 917 37.77 5.88 -5.73
CA ASP A 917 37.34 7.10 -5.04
C ASP A 917 36.04 6.87 -4.25
N HIS A 918 35.57 7.90 -3.55
CA HIS A 918 34.29 7.86 -2.82
C HIS A 918 33.53 9.18 -2.94
N LEU A 919 32.20 9.08 -2.82
CA LEU A 919 31.27 10.21 -2.78
C LEU A 919 30.30 10.00 -1.62
N ALA A 920 30.14 11.05 -0.81
CA ALA A 920 29.21 11.07 0.30
C ALA A 920 27.77 11.21 -0.18
N LYS A 921 26.84 10.56 0.52
CA LYS A 921 25.40 10.81 0.40
C LYS A 921 24.97 11.76 1.54
N PRO A 922 24.22 12.86 1.27
CA PRO A 922 23.65 13.28 -0.02
C PRO A 922 24.69 13.81 -1.02
N ILE A 923 24.46 13.54 -2.31
CA ILE A 923 25.41 13.85 -3.39
C ILE A 923 25.55 15.37 -3.58
N ASP A 924 26.74 15.91 -3.30
CA ASP A 924 27.12 17.28 -3.66
C ASP A 924 27.36 17.39 -5.18
N LYS A 925 26.65 18.29 -5.86
CA LYS A 925 26.69 18.42 -7.33
C LYS A 925 28.05 18.82 -7.87
N GLN A 926 28.75 19.73 -7.20
CA GLN A 926 30.04 20.23 -7.67
C GLN A 926 31.08 19.11 -7.55
N ARG A 927 31.16 18.48 -6.38
CA ARG A 927 32.09 17.37 -6.13
C ARG A 927 31.77 16.14 -6.99
N PHE A 928 30.48 15.89 -7.26
CA PHE A 928 30.06 14.83 -8.18
C PHE A 928 30.60 15.06 -9.60
N TYR A 929 30.44 16.26 -10.16
CA TYR A 929 30.97 16.57 -11.48
C TYR A 929 32.49 16.56 -11.53
N GLU A 930 33.17 17.03 -10.48
CA GLU A 930 34.63 16.96 -10.37
C GLU A 930 35.14 15.52 -10.40
N VAL A 931 34.50 14.60 -9.66
CA VAL A 931 34.88 13.18 -9.65
C VAL A 931 34.58 12.53 -11.00
N LEU A 932 33.42 12.79 -11.61
CA LEU A 932 33.11 12.27 -12.94
C LEU A 932 34.12 12.76 -14.00
N ALA A 933 34.50 14.04 -13.96
CA ALA A 933 35.45 14.63 -14.90
C ALA A 933 36.88 14.10 -14.76
N ARG A 934 37.25 13.50 -13.61
CA ARG A 934 38.56 12.84 -13.44
C ARG A 934 38.64 11.50 -14.17
N TYR A 935 37.53 10.77 -14.24
CA TYR A 935 37.50 9.40 -14.76
C TYR A 935 36.92 9.29 -16.17
N LEU A 936 36.19 10.31 -16.65
CA LEU A 936 35.58 10.35 -17.97
C LEU A 936 36.30 11.36 -18.88
N ALA A 937 36.27 11.11 -20.19
CA ALA A 937 36.91 12.00 -21.15
C ALA A 937 36.11 13.32 -21.28
N LEU A 938 36.81 14.45 -21.11
CA LEU A 938 36.31 15.76 -21.50
C LEU A 938 36.18 15.79 -23.02
N SER A 939 34.96 15.94 -23.52
CA SER A 939 34.74 16.05 -24.96
C SER A 939 35.29 17.40 -25.43
N ALA A 940 36.44 17.39 -26.10
CA ALA A 940 37.20 18.56 -26.55
C ALA A 940 36.60 19.25 -27.79
N GLU A 941 35.29 19.15 -28.01
CA GLU A 941 34.60 20.03 -28.95
C GLU A 941 34.33 21.38 -28.29
N THR A 942 35.32 22.26 -28.48
CA THR A 942 35.33 23.73 -28.41
C THR A 942 34.10 24.40 -27.80
N ALA A 943 34.34 25.12 -26.70
CA ALA A 943 33.48 26.13 -26.12
C ALA A 943 33.10 27.21 -27.15
N VAL A 944 31.93 27.06 -27.78
CA VAL A 944 31.18 28.13 -28.45
C VAL A 944 29.72 27.97 -28.03
N GLY A 945 29.18 28.99 -27.36
CA GLY A 945 27.81 28.96 -26.84
C GLY A 945 26.78 28.77 -27.95
N SER A 946 26.05 27.65 -27.92
CA SER A 946 24.91 27.43 -28.80
C SER A 946 23.68 28.19 -28.25
N GLY A 947 23.58 29.48 -28.58
CA GLY A 947 22.29 30.17 -28.54
C GLY A 947 21.35 29.52 -29.56
N HIS A 948 20.22 28.99 -29.10
CA HIS A 948 19.18 28.49 -30.00
C HIS A 948 18.52 29.72 -30.64
N ARG A 949 18.52 29.82 -31.98
CA ARG A 949 17.79 30.87 -32.71
C ARG A 949 16.47 30.27 -33.18
N TYR A 950 15.37 30.63 -32.52
CA TYR A 950 14.04 30.13 -32.91
C TYR A 950 13.53 30.87 -34.14
N SER A 951 13.01 30.15 -35.14
CA SER A 951 12.41 30.76 -36.33
C SER A 951 10.89 30.77 -36.26
N GLY A 952 10.29 31.96 -36.31
CA GLY A 952 8.84 32.14 -36.31
C GLY A 952 8.37 33.41 -35.60
N LYS A 953 7.22 33.92 -36.07
CA LYS A 953 6.55 35.06 -35.43
C LYS A 953 5.82 34.63 -34.17
N VAL A 954 6.10 35.29 -33.05
CA VAL A 954 5.42 35.09 -31.76
C VAL A 954 4.58 36.33 -31.48
N LEU A 955 3.25 36.18 -31.45
CA LEU A 955 2.38 37.30 -31.09
C LEU A 955 2.36 37.43 -29.58
N VAL A 956 2.60 38.64 -29.08
CA VAL A 956 2.60 38.95 -27.65
C VAL A 956 1.53 40.01 -27.41
N ALA A 957 0.45 39.60 -26.74
CA ALA A 957 -0.61 40.49 -26.31
C ALA A 957 -0.42 40.82 -24.83
N GLU A 958 0.08 42.02 -24.56
CA GLU A 958 0.38 42.53 -23.21
C GLU A 958 0.07 44.04 -23.18
N ASP A 959 -0.81 44.46 -22.28
CA ASP A 959 -1.26 45.85 -22.18
C ASP A 959 -0.20 46.76 -21.56
N ASN A 960 0.65 46.22 -20.68
CA ASN A 960 1.71 46.95 -20.01
C ASN A 960 2.97 47.11 -20.88
N ASP A 961 3.32 48.36 -21.18
CA ASP A 961 4.44 48.73 -22.05
C ASP A 961 5.80 48.18 -21.57
N ASP A 962 6.04 48.15 -20.26
CA ASP A 962 7.31 47.70 -19.69
C ASP A 962 7.46 46.17 -19.78
N ASN A 963 6.39 45.44 -19.45
CA ASN A 963 6.34 43.98 -19.59
C ASN A 963 6.46 43.57 -21.06
N ARG A 964 5.76 44.28 -21.94
CA ARG A 964 5.80 44.03 -23.37
C ARG A 964 7.21 44.26 -23.93
N GLY A 965 7.90 45.32 -23.50
CA GLY A 965 9.29 45.58 -23.86
C GLY A 965 10.27 44.52 -23.34
N LEU A 966 10.04 43.98 -22.14
CA LEU A 966 10.83 42.88 -21.58
C LEU A 966 10.66 41.59 -22.39
N VAL A 967 9.41 41.18 -22.65
CA VAL A 967 9.11 39.97 -23.43
C VAL A 967 9.61 40.10 -24.87
N GLU A 968 9.51 41.29 -25.45
CA GLU A 968 10.10 41.58 -26.76
C GLU A 968 11.60 41.32 -26.77
N ARG A 969 12.34 41.86 -25.78
CA ARG A 969 13.80 41.70 -25.70
C ARG A 969 14.19 40.24 -25.44
N MET A 970 13.44 39.52 -24.59
CA MET A 970 13.65 38.09 -24.34
C MET A 970 13.46 37.26 -25.62
N LEU A 971 12.37 37.49 -26.36
CA LEU A 971 12.11 36.77 -27.61
C LEU A 971 13.15 37.10 -28.69
N ARG A 972 13.51 38.39 -28.85
CA ARG A 972 14.57 38.81 -29.78
C ARG A 972 15.93 38.22 -29.44
N ARG A 973 16.29 38.11 -28.16
CA ARG A 973 17.54 37.46 -27.70
C ARG A 973 17.59 35.99 -28.11
N THR A 974 16.44 35.33 -28.14
CA THR A 974 16.31 33.94 -28.58
C THR A 974 16.10 33.78 -30.08
N GLY A 975 16.12 34.87 -30.86
CA GLY A 975 15.97 34.85 -32.31
C GLY A 975 14.54 34.84 -32.85
N ALA A 976 13.53 34.69 -31.99
CA ALA A 976 12.12 34.74 -32.37
C ALA A 976 11.70 36.17 -32.77
N GLU A 977 10.76 36.30 -33.70
CA GLU A 977 10.27 37.60 -34.17
C GLU A 977 8.99 37.99 -33.39
N PRO A 978 9.04 38.93 -32.42
CA PRO A 978 7.86 39.30 -31.64
C PRO A 978 6.93 40.21 -32.45
N LEU A 979 5.64 39.88 -32.46
CA LEU A 979 4.55 40.71 -32.99
C LEU A 979 3.74 41.24 -31.80
N LEU A 980 3.98 42.50 -31.43
CA LEU A 980 3.43 43.10 -30.22
C LEU A 980 2.04 43.71 -30.45
N VAL A 981 1.10 43.47 -29.53
CA VAL A 981 -0.24 44.08 -29.49
C VAL A 981 -0.61 44.46 -28.06
N THR A 982 -1.51 45.43 -27.89
CA THR A 982 -1.85 46.02 -26.59
C THR A 982 -3.20 45.58 -26.02
N ASN A 983 -4.04 44.90 -26.82
CA ASN A 983 -5.37 44.45 -26.41
C ASN A 983 -5.80 43.17 -27.16
N GLY A 984 -6.83 42.50 -26.62
CA GLY A 984 -7.34 41.23 -27.14
C GLY A 984 -7.93 41.32 -28.55
N GLU A 985 -8.63 42.41 -28.91
CA GLU A 985 -9.22 42.58 -30.25
C GLU A 985 -8.16 42.63 -31.34
N GLU A 986 -7.09 43.40 -31.08
CA GLU A 986 -5.96 43.48 -31.98
C GLU A 986 -5.19 42.16 -32.04
N ALA A 987 -5.09 41.44 -30.93
CA ALA A 987 -4.52 40.09 -30.90
C ALA A 987 -5.29 39.13 -31.82
N VAL A 988 -6.63 39.12 -31.74
CA VAL A 988 -7.45 38.27 -32.62
C VAL A 988 -7.28 38.68 -34.08
N ARG A 989 -7.37 39.98 -34.39
CA ARG A 989 -7.23 40.50 -35.76
C ARG A 989 -5.87 40.13 -36.37
N ARG A 990 -4.78 40.37 -35.62
CA ARG A 990 -3.40 40.15 -36.09
C ARG A 990 -3.04 38.67 -36.18
N ALA A 991 -3.52 37.84 -35.24
CA ALA A 991 -3.33 36.40 -35.29
C ALA A 991 -4.08 35.74 -36.47
N LEU A 992 -5.22 36.29 -36.90
CA LEU A 992 -5.95 35.80 -38.07
C LEU A 992 -5.39 36.36 -39.40
N SER A 993 -4.82 37.58 -39.40
CA SER A 993 -4.28 38.21 -40.61
C SER A 993 -2.82 37.85 -40.91
N GLU A 994 -2.03 37.47 -39.89
CA GLU A 994 -0.61 37.13 -40.03
C GLU A 994 -0.31 35.69 -39.63
N THR A 995 0.77 35.12 -40.19
CA THR A 995 1.21 33.77 -39.86
C THR A 995 2.01 33.75 -38.55
N VAL A 996 1.32 33.78 -37.42
CA VAL A 996 1.90 33.68 -36.07
C VAL A 996 2.06 32.22 -35.64
N LYS A 997 3.23 31.78 -35.16
CA LYS A 997 3.48 30.38 -34.76
C LYS A 997 3.09 30.08 -33.31
N LEU A 998 3.17 31.08 -32.43
CA LEU A 998 2.85 30.98 -31.01
C LEU A 998 2.21 32.30 -30.57
N VAL A 999 1.16 32.23 -29.77
CA VAL A 999 0.52 33.40 -29.15
C VAL A 999 0.79 33.37 -27.65
N LEU A 1000 1.39 34.42 -27.13
CA LEU A 1000 1.50 34.72 -25.71
C LEU A 1000 0.44 35.76 -25.37
N MET A 1001 -0.53 35.40 -24.54
CA MET A 1001 -1.76 36.17 -24.31
C MET A 1001 -1.88 36.54 -22.84
N ASP A 1002 -1.83 37.82 -22.49
CA ASP A 1002 -2.15 38.24 -21.14
C ASP A 1002 -3.64 38.02 -20.83
N ARG A 1003 -3.94 37.60 -19.60
CA ARG A 1003 -5.32 37.42 -19.14
C ARG A 1003 -6.04 38.76 -19.04
N HIS A 1004 -5.41 39.75 -18.43
CA HIS A 1004 -6.04 41.02 -18.08
C HIS A 1004 -5.61 42.12 -19.03
N MET A 1005 -6.42 42.34 -20.08
CA MET A 1005 -6.20 43.43 -21.03
C MET A 1005 -7.48 44.30 -21.12
N PRO A 1006 -7.35 45.62 -21.32
CA PRO A 1006 -8.48 46.51 -21.49
C PRO A 1006 -9.24 46.22 -22.80
N GLY A 1007 -10.57 46.37 -22.76
CA GLY A 1007 -11.47 46.09 -23.88
C GLY A 1007 -11.88 44.62 -23.94
N MET A 1008 -11.08 43.80 -24.63
CA MET A 1008 -11.28 42.35 -24.75
C MET A 1008 -10.21 41.61 -23.95
N ASP A 1009 -10.65 40.82 -22.97
CA ASP A 1009 -9.77 40.05 -22.10
C ASP A 1009 -9.18 38.81 -22.81
N GLY A 1010 -8.12 38.24 -22.23
CA GLY A 1010 -7.42 37.10 -22.83
C GLY A 1010 -8.29 35.84 -22.97
N VAL A 1011 -9.29 35.67 -22.10
CA VAL A 1011 -10.24 34.54 -22.14
C VAL A 1011 -11.19 34.68 -23.34
N ALA A 1012 -11.80 35.86 -23.53
CA ALA A 1012 -12.67 36.15 -24.66
C ALA A 1012 -11.91 36.13 -25.99
N ALA A 1013 -10.69 36.71 -26.03
CA ALA A 1013 -9.83 36.69 -27.21
C ALA A 1013 -9.45 35.24 -27.61
N THR A 1014 -9.12 34.39 -26.63
CA THR A 1014 -8.81 32.97 -26.88
C THR A 1014 -10.02 32.22 -27.42
N ARG A 1015 -11.21 32.40 -26.83
CA ARG A 1015 -12.44 31.76 -27.33
C ARG A 1015 -12.76 32.17 -28.77
N LEU A 1016 -12.62 33.46 -29.09
CA LEU A 1016 -12.84 33.96 -30.44
C LEU A 1016 -11.82 33.40 -31.44
N LEU A 1017 -10.53 33.32 -31.07
CA LEU A 1017 -9.50 32.68 -31.90
C LEU A 1017 -9.82 31.22 -32.18
N ARG A 1018 -10.23 30.45 -31.16
CA ARG A 1018 -10.62 29.05 -31.33
C ARG A 1018 -11.87 28.87 -32.18
N GLN A 1019 -12.89 29.70 -31.97
CA GLN A 1019 -14.12 29.70 -32.79
C GLN A 1019 -13.84 30.09 -34.25
N ALA A 1020 -12.90 31.01 -34.49
CA ALA A 1020 -12.44 31.39 -35.83
C ALA A 1020 -11.50 30.34 -36.48
N GLY A 1021 -11.25 29.21 -35.81
CA GLY A 1021 -10.46 28.10 -36.36
C GLY A 1021 -8.94 28.23 -36.19
N PHE A 1022 -8.46 29.14 -35.34
CA PHE A 1022 -7.03 29.28 -35.03
C PHE A 1022 -6.56 28.11 -34.16
N ARG A 1023 -5.75 27.20 -34.72
CA ARG A 1023 -5.30 25.96 -34.05
C ARG A 1023 -3.86 25.99 -33.51
N ARG A 1024 -3.14 27.10 -33.68
CA ARG A 1024 -1.74 27.22 -33.23
C ARG A 1024 -1.69 27.47 -31.72
N PRO A 1025 -0.56 27.18 -31.05
CA PRO A 1025 -0.46 27.25 -29.60
C PRO A 1025 -0.77 28.65 -29.04
N ILE A 1026 -1.62 28.71 -28.02
CA ILE A 1026 -1.95 29.92 -27.24
C ILE A 1026 -1.55 29.65 -25.79
N ILE A 1027 -0.65 30.46 -25.26
CA ILE A 1027 -0.15 30.37 -23.89
C ILE A 1027 -0.57 31.63 -23.15
N ALA A 1028 -1.23 31.46 -22.01
CA ALA A 1028 -1.68 32.59 -21.21
C ALA A 1028 -0.60 33.08 -20.25
N PHE A 1029 -0.42 34.40 -20.11
CA PHE A 1029 0.27 34.98 -18.97
C PHE A 1029 -0.72 35.24 -17.83
N THR A 1030 -0.37 34.82 -16.62
CA THR A 1030 -1.23 35.02 -15.45
C THR A 1030 -0.43 35.27 -14.17
N ALA A 1031 -1.03 35.98 -13.21
CA ALA A 1031 -0.54 36.12 -11.85
C ALA A 1031 -1.41 35.32 -10.84
N GLY A 1032 -2.27 34.43 -11.36
CA GLY A 1032 -3.45 33.90 -10.71
C GLY A 1032 -3.29 32.58 -9.94
N ASP A 1033 -4.32 32.27 -9.17
CA ASP A 1033 -4.51 31.01 -8.46
C ASP A 1033 -4.96 29.88 -9.40
N GLN A 1034 -5.17 28.68 -8.83
CA GLN A 1034 -5.49 27.48 -9.61
C GLN A 1034 -6.82 27.59 -10.37
N ALA A 1035 -7.79 28.37 -9.88
CA ALA A 1035 -9.08 28.60 -10.51
C ALA A 1035 -8.97 29.50 -11.76
N GLU A 1036 -8.09 30.51 -11.75
CA GLU A 1036 -7.83 31.35 -12.91
C GLU A 1036 -7.16 30.57 -14.05
N ASN A 1037 -6.30 29.61 -13.72
CA ASN A 1037 -5.63 28.74 -14.67
C ASN A 1037 -6.60 27.78 -15.37
N GLU A 1038 -7.53 27.18 -14.61
CA GLU A 1038 -8.58 26.30 -15.16
C GLU A 1038 -9.46 27.04 -16.16
N ALA A 1039 -9.89 28.27 -15.85
CA ALA A 1039 -10.72 29.07 -16.76
C ALA A 1039 -10.02 29.40 -18.10
N LEU A 1040 -8.69 29.56 -18.11
CA LEU A 1040 -7.90 29.83 -19.31
C LEU A 1040 -7.71 28.56 -20.17
N LEU A 1041 -7.51 27.41 -19.52
CA LEU A 1041 -7.44 26.12 -20.20
C LEU A 1041 -8.81 25.73 -20.81
N GLU A 1042 -9.91 25.92 -20.08
CA GLU A 1042 -11.27 25.71 -20.59
C GLU A 1042 -11.61 26.62 -21.78
N ALA A 1043 -11.08 27.85 -21.79
CA ALA A 1043 -11.23 28.76 -22.92
C ALA A 1043 -10.44 28.33 -24.16
N GLY A 1044 -9.54 27.36 -24.02
CA GLY A 1044 -8.78 26.76 -25.11
C GLY A 1044 -7.31 27.18 -25.18
N CYS A 1045 -6.71 27.66 -24.09
CA CYS A 1045 -5.25 27.82 -24.00
C CYS A 1045 -4.55 26.46 -23.91
N ASP A 1046 -3.38 26.33 -24.53
CA ASP A 1046 -2.56 25.11 -24.53
C ASP A 1046 -1.58 25.05 -23.34
N GLY A 1047 -1.48 26.15 -22.58
CA GLY A 1047 -0.63 26.25 -21.41
C GLY A 1047 -0.71 27.63 -20.76
N VAL A 1048 -0.07 27.74 -19.60
CA VAL A 1048 -0.07 28.95 -18.77
C VAL A 1048 1.35 29.22 -18.28
N LEU A 1049 1.76 30.48 -18.28
CA LEU A 1049 3.06 30.94 -17.80
C LEU A 1049 2.84 32.01 -16.72
N ASN A 1050 3.38 31.75 -15.53
CA ASN A 1050 3.16 32.61 -14.36
C ASN A 1050 4.07 33.84 -14.43
N LYS A 1051 3.51 35.02 -14.10
CA LYS A 1051 4.27 36.27 -13.92
C LYS A 1051 4.91 36.28 -12.50
N PRO A 1052 6.19 36.67 -12.33
CA PRO A 1052 7.11 37.17 -13.35
C PRO A 1052 7.67 36.08 -14.27
N ILE A 1053 7.82 36.41 -15.56
CA ILE A 1053 8.22 35.47 -16.61
C ILE A 1053 9.69 35.08 -16.42
N ASP A 1054 9.92 33.83 -16.02
CA ASP A 1054 11.25 33.25 -15.88
C ASP A 1054 11.83 32.83 -17.25
N HIS A 1055 13.08 33.21 -17.50
CA HIS A 1055 13.80 32.91 -18.74
C HIS A 1055 13.90 31.40 -19.00
N ALA A 1056 14.09 30.58 -17.96
CA ALA A 1056 14.21 29.13 -18.12
C ALA A 1056 12.88 28.49 -18.57
N HIS A 1057 11.76 28.96 -18.00
CA HIS A 1057 10.42 28.50 -18.37
C HIS A 1057 9.99 29.00 -19.74
N LEU A 1058 10.30 30.25 -20.10
CA LEU A 1058 10.04 30.77 -21.44
C LEU A 1058 10.86 29.98 -22.48
N GLN A 1059 12.13 29.70 -22.19
CA GLN A 1059 12.99 28.93 -23.11
C GLN A 1059 12.48 27.50 -23.32
N ALA A 1060 12.08 26.78 -22.26
CA ALA A 1060 11.49 25.46 -22.38
C ALA A 1060 10.17 25.44 -23.18
N LEU A 1061 9.44 26.57 -23.17
CA LEU A 1061 8.23 26.74 -23.96
C LEU A 1061 8.55 26.97 -25.44
N LEU A 1062 9.54 27.82 -25.74
CA LEU A 1062 9.99 28.08 -27.10
C LEU A 1062 10.56 26.79 -27.74
N ASP A 1063 11.36 26.02 -26.99
CA ASP A 1063 11.88 24.69 -27.40
C ASP A 1063 10.75 23.72 -27.80
N ARG A 1064 9.60 23.82 -27.13
CA ARG A 1064 8.46 22.93 -27.38
C ARG A 1064 7.66 23.31 -28.62
N TYR A 1065 7.52 24.60 -28.91
CA TYR A 1065 6.54 25.09 -29.89
C TYR A 1065 7.14 25.81 -31.11
N LEU A 1066 8.43 26.15 -31.10
CA LEU A 1066 9.12 26.79 -32.20
C LEU A 1066 10.28 25.93 -32.73
N PRO A 1067 10.50 25.89 -34.06
CA PRO A 1067 11.64 25.23 -34.65
C PRO A 1067 12.94 25.99 -34.38
N VAL A 1068 14.03 25.25 -34.13
CA VAL A 1068 15.36 25.78 -33.83
C VAL A 1068 16.22 25.78 -35.10
N GLU A 1069 16.78 26.93 -35.46
CA GLU A 1069 17.81 27.06 -36.49
C GLU A 1069 19.18 27.37 -35.84
N GLN A 1070 20.25 26.70 -36.29
CA GLN A 1070 21.61 26.95 -35.79
C GLN A 1070 22.13 28.28 -36.34
N TRP A 1071 22.50 29.20 -35.44
CA TRP A 1071 23.09 30.48 -35.77
C TRP A 1071 24.43 30.66 -35.04
N VAL A 1072 25.41 31.23 -35.74
CA VAL A 1072 26.74 31.58 -35.22
C VAL A 1072 26.87 33.10 -35.34
N GLY A 1073 26.83 33.81 -34.22
CA GLY A 1073 27.02 35.26 -34.18
C GLY A 1073 27.15 35.78 -32.74
N GLU A 1074 27.99 36.81 -32.58
CA GLU A 1074 28.38 37.41 -31.30
C GLU A 1074 27.19 37.99 -30.52
N ALA A 1075 27.10 37.64 -29.23
CA ALA A 1075 26.10 38.18 -28.32
C ALA A 1075 26.41 39.65 -28.03
N VAL A 1076 25.52 40.54 -28.47
CA VAL A 1076 25.50 41.96 -28.08
C VAL A 1076 25.08 42.02 -26.61
N ASP A 1077 25.99 42.43 -25.73
CA ASP A 1077 25.69 42.73 -24.33
C ASP A 1077 25.01 44.10 -24.28
N ASP A 1078 23.71 44.10 -23.97
CA ASP A 1078 22.87 45.27 -24.14
C ASP A 1078 22.19 45.60 -22.80
N ASP A 1079 22.67 46.68 -22.18
CA ASP A 1079 22.40 47.11 -20.82
C ASP A 1079 20.88 47.27 -20.51
N ILE A 1080 20.44 46.82 -19.33
CA ILE A 1080 19.04 46.90 -18.83
C ILE A 1080 18.75 48.30 -18.25
N SER A 1081 19.79 49.08 -17.95
CA SER A 1081 19.72 50.42 -17.35
C SER A 1081 18.70 51.39 -17.98
N PRO A 1082 18.49 51.45 -19.32
CA PRO A 1082 17.53 52.38 -19.93
C PRO A 1082 16.05 52.09 -19.57
N LEU A 1083 15.69 50.81 -19.38
CA LEU A 1083 14.34 50.38 -19.04
C LEU A 1083 14.01 50.64 -17.57
N VAL A 1084 14.99 50.38 -16.69
CA VAL A 1084 14.87 50.68 -15.25
C VAL A 1084 14.68 52.18 -15.04
N ASN A 1085 15.41 53.02 -15.78
CA ASN A 1085 15.27 54.48 -15.70
C ASN A 1085 13.87 54.93 -16.15
N ARG A 1086 13.34 54.40 -17.26
CA ARG A 1086 11.99 54.75 -17.74
C ARG A 1086 10.88 54.33 -16.77
N PHE A 1087 11.01 53.14 -16.17
CA PHE A 1087 10.12 52.66 -15.12
C PHE A 1087 10.14 53.57 -13.89
N LEU A 1088 11.34 53.94 -13.42
CA LEU A 1088 11.53 54.84 -12.28
C LEU A 1088 10.93 56.23 -12.55
N ASP A 1089 11.11 56.79 -13.74
CA ASP A 1089 10.52 58.06 -14.13
C ASP A 1089 8.98 58.03 -14.11
N GLY A 1090 8.37 56.89 -14.50
CA GLY A 1090 6.92 56.70 -14.48
C GLY A 1090 6.32 56.45 -13.09
N LEU A 1091 7.10 55.96 -12.12
CA LEU A 1091 6.62 55.63 -10.76
C LEU A 1091 6.10 56.86 -10.00
N ALA A 1092 6.70 58.04 -10.19
CA ALA A 1092 6.30 59.27 -9.51
C ALA A 1092 4.89 59.76 -9.93
N GLU A 1093 4.51 59.52 -11.19
CA GLU A 1093 3.19 59.86 -11.69
C GLU A 1093 2.13 58.82 -11.30
N ARG A 1094 2.51 57.53 -11.29
CA ARG A 1094 1.65 56.44 -10.82
C ARG A 1094 1.33 56.57 -9.33
N LYS A 1095 2.32 56.93 -8.50
CA LYS A 1095 2.12 57.27 -7.08
C LYS A 1095 1.04 58.34 -6.89
N ARG A 1096 1.15 59.45 -7.62
CA ARG A 1096 0.16 60.54 -7.57
C ARG A 1096 -1.24 60.09 -7.99
N ARG A 1097 -1.34 59.25 -9.04
CA ARG A 1097 -2.62 58.67 -9.48
C ARG A 1097 -3.24 57.76 -8.43
N MET A 1098 -2.45 56.93 -7.76
CA MET A 1098 -2.93 56.06 -6.67
C MET A 1098 -3.43 56.87 -5.47
N GLU A 1099 -2.70 57.91 -5.06
CA GLU A 1099 -3.12 58.81 -3.98
C GLU A 1099 -4.42 59.56 -4.32
N ALA A 1100 -4.53 60.08 -5.55
CA ALA A 1100 -5.74 60.75 -6.04
C ALA A 1100 -6.94 59.78 -6.12
N ALA A 1101 -6.73 58.55 -6.61
CA ALA A 1101 -7.76 57.52 -6.70
C ALA A 1101 -8.30 57.15 -5.31
N LEU A 1102 -7.43 57.02 -4.30
CA LEU A 1102 -7.86 56.76 -2.92
C LEU A 1102 -8.63 57.96 -2.33
N ALA A 1103 -8.19 59.20 -2.60
CA ALA A 1103 -8.85 60.42 -2.12
C ALA A 1103 -10.24 60.63 -2.74
N GLN A 1104 -10.41 60.28 -4.02
CA GLN A 1104 -11.67 60.41 -4.76
C GLN A 1104 -12.57 59.16 -4.64
N GLY A 1105 -12.14 58.12 -3.94
CA GLY A 1105 -12.89 56.87 -3.77
C GLY A 1105 -12.96 55.97 -5.01
N GLN A 1106 -12.08 56.17 -5.98
CA GLN A 1106 -12.01 55.41 -7.23
C GLN A 1106 -11.18 54.12 -7.06
N LEU A 1107 -11.73 53.16 -6.31
CA LEU A 1107 -11.03 51.92 -5.94
C LEU A 1107 -10.59 51.07 -7.14
N GLN A 1108 -11.34 51.06 -8.24
CA GLN A 1108 -10.93 50.36 -9.48
C GLN A 1108 -9.65 50.93 -10.08
N GLN A 1109 -9.47 52.25 -10.02
CA GLN A 1109 -8.27 52.89 -10.55
C GLN A 1109 -7.05 52.62 -9.66
N LEU A 1110 -7.24 52.61 -8.33
CA LEU A 1110 -6.20 52.22 -7.37
C LEU A 1110 -5.76 50.75 -7.57
N GLN A 1111 -6.72 49.86 -7.80
CA GLN A 1111 -6.46 48.45 -8.09
C GLN A 1111 -5.65 48.28 -9.39
N SER A 1112 -6.04 48.99 -10.46
CA SER A 1112 -5.37 48.94 -11.76
C SER A 1112 -3.90 49.40 -11.68
N GLU A 1113 -3.63 50.54 -11.03
CA GLU A 1113 -2.26 51.04 -10.87
C GLU A 1113 -1.40 50.10 -9.99
N SER A 1114 -1.99 49.50 -8.95
CA SER A 1114 -1.32 48.51 -8.10
C SER A 1114 -0.98 47.23 -8.88
N HIS A 1115 -1.91 46.77 -9.73
CA HIS A 1115 -1.69 45.61 -10.60
C HIS A 1115 -0.54 45.84 -11.58
N GLN A 1116 -0.44 47.04 -12.16
CA GLN A 1116 0.63 47.37 -13.09
C GLN A 1116 2.01 47.41 -12.41
N ILE A 1117 2.11 48.02 -11.22
CA ILE A 1117 3.38 48.03 -10.45
C ILE A 1117 3.78 46.62 -10.04
N LYS A 1118 2.82 45.80 -9.61
CA LYS A 1118 3.04 44.38 -9.30
C LYS A 1118 3.66 43.63 -10.48
N GLY A 1119 3.16 43.85 -11.69
CA GLY A 1119 3.63 43.19 -12.91
C GLY A 1119 5.06 43.57 -13.33
N THR A 1120 5.46 44.84 -13.14
CA THR A 1120 6.70 45.38 -13.73
C THR A 1120 7.86 45.51 -12.73
N ALA A 1121 7.58 45.81 -11.46
CA ALA A 1121 8.61 46.18 -10.49
C ALA A 1121 9.63 45.06 -10.25
N GLY A 1122 9.18 43.80 -10.17
CA GLY A 1122 10.04 42.63 -9.97
C GLY A 1122 11.03 42.40 -11.12
N ALA A 1123 10.59 42.63 -12.36
CA ALA A 1123 11.46 42.51 -13.53
C ALA A 1123 12.49 43.64 -13.64
N MET A 1124 12.18 44.82 -13.07
CA MET A 1124 13.09 45.99 -13.02
C MET A 1124 14.00 45.99 -11.78
N GLY A 1125 14.03 44.89 -11.00
CA GLY A 1125 14.92 44.72 -9.85
C GLY A 1125 14.32 45.13 -8.49
N TYR A 1126 13.00 45.35 -8.42
CA TYR A 1126 12.27 45.75 -7.20
C TYR A 1126 11.23 44.70 -6.76
N PRO A 1127 11.63 43.47 -6.39
CA PRO A 1127 10.71 42.36 -6.07
C PRO A 1127 9.83 42.63 -4.83
N LEU A 1128 10.35 43.37 -3.84
CA LEU A 1128 9.58 43.77 -2.66
C LEU A 1128 8.44 44.74 -3.00
N MET A 1129 8.66 45.60 -4.01
CA MET A 1129 7.63 46.52 -4.50
C MET A 1129 6.52 45.76 -5.24
N THR A 1130 6.87 44.67 -5.96
CA THR A 1130 5.88 43.75 -6.54
C THR A 1130 5.03 43.07 -5.47
N GLU A 1131 5.64 42.55 -4.41
CA GLU A 1131 4.94 41.89 -3.32
C GLU A 1131 3.96 42.84 -2.61
N GLN A 1132 4.44 44.04 -2.26
CA GLN A 1132 3.63 45.07 -1.60
C GLN A 1132 2.48 45.57 -2.48
N ALA A 1133 2.71 45.77 -3.78
CA ALA A 1133 1.65 46.14 -4.73
C ALA A 1133 0.58 45.05 -4.85
N GLY A 1134 0.97 43.77 -4.76
CA GLY A 1134 0.04 42.63 -4.73
C GLY A 1134 -0.76 42.49 -3.43
N ILE A 1135 -0.25 42.98 -2.30
CA ILE A 1135 -1.00 43.08 -1.03
C ILE A 1135 -2.07 44.16 -1.16
N LEU A 1136 -1.67 45.37 -1.61
CA LEU A 1136 -2.60 46.48 -1.81
C LEU A 1136 -3.73 46.13 -2.80
N GLU A 1137 -3.40 45.48 -3.91
CA GLU A 1137 -4.38 45.01 -4.90
C GLU A 1137 -5.42 44.05 -4.29
N ARG A 1138 -4.97 43.08 -3.49
CA ARG A 1138 -5.86 42.11 -2.82
C ARG A 1138 -6.75 42.78 -1.78
N CYS A 1139 -6.20 43.71 -0.98
CA CYS A 1139 -6.96 44.47 0.01
C CYS A 1139 -8.09 45.29 -0.65
N VAL A 1140 -7.80 45.93 -1.79
CA VAL A 1140 -8.82 46.67 -2.56
C VAL A 1140 -9.92 45.74 -3.10
N ARG A 1141 -9.57 44.51 -3.48
CA ARG A 1141 -10.50 43.50 -4.02
C ARG A 1141 -11.37 42.83 -2.95
N SER A 1142 -10.80 42.48 -1.80
CA SER A 1142 -11.48 41.67 -0.76
C SER A 1142 -12.35 42.50 0.19
N SER A 1143 -11.98 43.75 0.47
CA SER A 1143 -12.61 44.55 1.54
C SER A 1143 -12.80 46.02 1.12
N PRO A 1144 -13.71 46.36 0.18
CA PRO A 1144 -13.88 47.73 -0.34
C PRO A 1144 -14.28 48.77 0.73
N GLY A 1145 -14.81 48.33 1.87
CA GLY A 1145 -15.28 49.18 2.97
C GLY A 1145 -14.21 49.61 3.98
N GLU A 1146 -13.05 48.95 4.03
CA GLU A 1146 -12.02 49.16 5.06
C GLU A 1146 -10.94 50.15 4.60
N ARG A 1147 -11.35 51.42 4.43
CA ARG A 1147 -10.46 52.50 3.94
C ARG A 1147 -9.18 52.71 4.77
N GLY A 1148 -9.18 52.32 6.05
CA GLY A 1148 -8.00 52.42 6.93
C GLY A 1148 -6.86 51.48 6.51
N MET A 1149 -7.18 50.22 6.22
CA MET A 1149 -6.20 49.21 5.83
C MET A 1149 -5.65 49.50 4.42
N ILE A 1150 -6.52 49.87 3.47
CA ILE A 1150 -6.11 50.27 2.11
C ILE A 1150 -5.15 51.47 2.17
N ARG A 1151 -5.40 52.44 3.07
CA ARG A 1151 -4.51 53.59 3.27
C ARG A 1151 -3.16 53.19 3.85
N GLN A 1152 -3.14 52.25 4.80
CA GLN A 1152 -1.89 51.76 5.39
C GLN A 1152 -1.02 51.06 4.34
N GLU A 1153 -1.61 50.14 3.56
CA GLU A 1153 -0.87 49.40 2.53
C GLU A 1153 -0.38 50.31 1.39
N LEU A 1154 -1.17 51.32 1.00
CA LEU A 1154 -0.74 52.34 0.03
C LEU A 1154 0.40 53.19 0.58
N THR A 1155 0.40 53.51 1.88
CA THR A 1155 1.48 54.27 2.51
C THR A 1155 2.79 53.49 2.50
N THR A 1156 2.73 52.18 2.76
CA THR A 1156 3.89 51.28 2.69
C THR A 1156 4.44 51.19 1.25
N LEU A 1157 3.57 51.03 0.25
CA LEU A 1157 3.97 51.01 -1.15
C LEU A 1157 4.60 52.35 -1.58
N ASN A 1158 4.02 53.46 -1.16
CA ASN A 1158 4.53 54.81 -1.45
C ASN A 1158 5.92 55.04 -0.84
N ALA A 1159 6.17 54.55 0.38
CA ALA A 1159 7.49 54.64 1.02
C ALA A 1159 8.56 53.82 0.27
N MET A 1160 8.18 52.72 -0.39
CA MET A 1160 9.09 51.95 -1.25
C MET A 1160 9.37 52.68 -2.57
N ILE A 1161 8.35 53.31 -3.16
CA ILE A 1161 8.48 54.14 -4.37
C ILE A 1161 9.40 55.34 -4.09
N ASP A 1162 9.24 56.02 -2.95
CA ASP A 1162 10.07 57.17 -2.58
C ASP A 1162 11.55 56.78 -2.41
N ARG A 1163 11.83 55.64 -1.74
CA ARG A 1163 13.20 55.13 -1.62
C ARG A 1163 13.82 54.79 -2.98
N ALA A 1164 13.04 54.24 -3.90
CA ALA A 1164 13.51 53.92 -5.25
C ALA A 1164 13.83 55.20 -6.05
N LEU A 1165 12.98 56.24 -5.95
CA LEU A 1165 13.18 57.55 -6.58
C LEU A 1165 14.36 58.32 -5.97
N GLU A 1166 14.54 58.29 -4.64
CA GLU A 1166 15.67 58.92 -3.94
C GLU A 1166 17.02 58.29 -4.31
N GLY A 1167 17.06 56.96 -4.42
CA GLY A 1167 18.23 56.23 -4.92
C GLY A 1167 18.59 56.64 -6.36
N HIS A 1168 17.58 56.80 -7.21
CA HIS A 1168 17.76 57.23 -8.59
C HIS A 1168 18.25 58.69 -8.70
N GLN A 1169 17.70 59.62 -7.89
CA GLN A 1169 18.14 61.01 -7.87
C GLN A 1169 19.57 61.18 -7.35
N ARG A 1170 20.01 60.36 -6.38
CA ARG A 1170 21.40 60.34 -5.90
C ARG A 1170 22.36 59.85 -6.96
N SER A 1171 22.02 58.77 -7.68
CA SER A 1171 22.81 58.24 -8.81
C SER A 1171 22.89 59.22 -9.99
N SER A 1172 21.78 59.91 -10.29
CA SER A 1172 21.71 60.94 -11.35
C SER A 1172 22.56 62.18 -11.01
N LYS A 1173 22.60 62.61 -9.74
CA LYS A 1173 23.44 63.73 -9.27
C LYS A 1173 24.94 63.40 -9.30
N THR A 1174 25.34 62.21 -8.88
CA THR A 1174 26.77 61.78 -8.95
C THR A 1174 27.25 61.71 -10.40
N THR A 1175 26.36 61.32 -11.33
CA THR A 1175 26.69 61.26 -12.76
C THR A 1175 26.77 62.66 -13.39
N LYS A 1176 26.00 63.65 -12.90
CA LYS A 1176 26.09 65.06 -13.36
C LYS A 1176 27.26 65.84 -12.74
N GLU A 1177 27.65 65.57 -11.50
CA GLU A 1177 28.86 66.16 -10.90
C GLU A 1177 30.13 65.61 -11.54
N GLN A 1178 30.18 64.31 -11.87
CA GLN A 1178 31.29 63.71 -12.63
C GLN A 1178 31.34 64.12 -14.11
N ALA A 1179 30.25 64.61 -14.69
CA ALA A 1179 30.21 65.14 -16.06
C ALA A 1179 30.56 66.63 -16.14
N ASN A 1180 30.61 67.36 -15.01
CA ASN A 1180 31.01 68.77 -14.97
C ASN A 1180 32.48 68.97 -14.55
N GLU A 1181 33.13 67.90 -14.08
CA GLU A 1181 34.59 67.81 -13.86
C GLU A 1181 35.33 67.04 -14.99
N ARG A 1182 34.68 66.83 -16.15
CA ARG A 1182 35.28 66.24 -17.35
C ARG A 1182 35.18 67.13 -18.56
#